data_AF-A0A7V0S2B8-F1
#
_entry.id   AF-A0A7V0S2B8-F1
#
_cell.length_a   1.000
_cell.length_b   1.000
_cell.length_c   1.000
_cell.angle_alpha   90.00
_cell.angle_beta   90.00
_cell.angle_gamma   90.00
#
_symmetry.space_group_name_H-M   'P 1'
#
loop_
_entity.id
_entity.type
_entity.pdbx_description
1 polymer ?
#
loop_
_entity_poly.entity_id
_entity_poly.type
_entity_poly.pdbx_seq_one_letter_code
_entity_poly.pdbx_strand_id
1 'polypeptide(L)'
;MQRKFSRWFVVRFTLFVFLLGLAFLTLGLFIQSLVYNLSFTAAGIAEIHRRIPIFYLFHSLPIIVGFLAYIVSKRYSATQKETFSFSEQELSRQRRLYRFVQKLTEEDIDAEYVPEETDVLGKAIVNLRDTLKETKKEEALRRKEDEQRNWSAEGLAKFAEILRTEKDDIEELSYSIVSNLVKYIDANQGGFYLLDDTDPGDKFFNLTACYAYERRKFANKRIDWGEGLVGACALEKQTTHLTKVPESYLKITSGLGSSNPKNIILVPLRVNDEVHGVLEIASFHSFEKYKVKFVEKVAESIASTISSVKINIRTAKLLRESQEQAEALQAQEEQMRQNMEELQATQEEATRQSEKFVSFTNSVNHTLIRAEYDVNGVLLYANTKFLNKLEYSSNSEVEGKHISMFVNKKDREWFDEIWESLANGGHHFEGDMKHVTKSGKDLWTIATYTCVRNPNGGVEKVLFLAFDTTEQKNQSLDFEGQIEALNRSSIKVEYSPTGDVIDANDKFQQVFGFSHADAKTKVVFDFFHANDRKQIEGIWDDVTHGIPFEGQLKMIIRSGEERWFRGTYTAVNDMYGEVAKVVFIGHDTTREKLMEIETHEKTEQLRRQEEMLRQNEVELNKKLREAKEDIKAQFKEIEREKIRTEKTLEGFLDAIITTDQDGIVQFYNHAAEELFGISKDEILGQSIRILFPPEASNFDEFLASYLDPNKQAIIGERREITITKKDGDEINLLMLLT
;
A
#
# COMPACT_ATOMS: atom_id res chain seq x y z
N MET A 1 -116.39 -33.11 77.95
CA MET A 1 -116.48 -33.69 79.32
C MET A 1 -116.61 -32.64 80.45
N GLN A 2 -115.98 -31.46 80.36
CA GLN A 2 -115.95 -30.47 81.46
C GLN A 2 -117.17 -29.53 81.61
N ARG A 3 -118.05 -29.40 80.61
CA ARG A 3 -119.27 -28.58 80.73
C ARG A 3 -120.21 -29.10 81.84
N LYS A 4 -120.18 -30.42 82.08
CA LYS A 4 -120.86 -31.07 83.21
C LYS A 4 -120.14 -30.79 84.53
N PHE A 5 -118.80 -30.75 84.54
CA PHE A 5 -117.99 -30.52 85.74
C PHE A 5 -118.19 -29.12 86.34
N SER A 6 -118.22 -28.09 85.48
CA SER A 6 -118.44 -26.69 85.87
C SER A 6 -119.77 -26.45 86.59
N ARG A 7 -120.89 -26.85 85.99
CA ARG A 7 -122.22 -26.68 86.60
C ARG A 7 -122.39 -27.53 87.86
N TRP A 8 -121.87 -28.76 87.81
CA TRP A 8 -121.96 -29.67 88.93
C TRP A 8 -121.12 -29.23 90.13
N PHE A 9 -119.94 -28.64 89.89
CA PHE A 9 -119.12 -28.03 90.93
C PHE A 9 -119.82 -26.86 91.62
N VAL A 10 -120.40 -25.93 90.85
CA VAL A 10 -121.15 -24.79 91.40
C VAL A 10 -122.29 -25.27 92.30
N VAL A 11 -123.10 -26.22 91.82
CA VAL A 11 -124.24 -26.75 92.58
C VAL A 11 -123.76 -27.48 93.84
N ARG A 12 -122.78 -28.40 93.73
CA ARG A 12 -122.29 -29.15 94.90
C ARG A 12 -121.64 -28.25 95.95
N PHE A 13 -120.81 -27.29 95.54
CA PHE A 13 -120.14 -26.38 96.47
C PHE A 13 -121.15 -25.48 97.18
N THR A 14 -122.11 -24.91 96.45
CA THR A 14 -123.19 -24.10 97.01
C THR A 14 -124.01 -24.90 98.02
N LEU A 15 -124.41 -26.12 97.65
CA LEU A 15 -125.29 -26.96 98.46
C LEU A 15 -124.56 -27.49 99.70
N PHE A 16 -123.26 -27.81 99.58
CA PHE A 16 -122.41 -28.18 100.71
C PHE A 16 -122.28 -27.04 101.71
N VAL A 17 -121.96 -25.82 101.25
CA VAL A 17 -121.82 -24.65 102.14
C VAL A 17 -123.16 -24.27 102.79
N PHE A 18 -124.27 -24.38 102.04
CA PHE A 18 -125.61 -24.15 102.57
C PHE A 18 -125.98 -25.16 103.68
N LEU A 19 -125.77 -26.47 103.44
CA LEU A 19 -126.03 -27.51 104.42
C LEU A 19 -125.13 -27.37 105.66
N LEU A 20 -123.86 -26.99 105.48
CA LEU A 20 -122.94 -26.70 106.57
C LEU A 20 -123.45 -25.53 107.44
N GLY A 21 -123.93 -24.47 106.79
CA GLY A 21 -124.54 -23.33 107.48
C GLY A 21 -125.81 -23.73 108.26
N LEU A 22 -126.65 -24.57 107.67
CA LEU A 22 -127.89 -25.04 108.30
C LEU A 22 -127.60 -25.96 109.50
N ALA A 23 -126.59 -26.83 109.40
CA ALA A 23 -126.12 -27.64 110.53
C ALA A 23 -125.62 -26.75 111.69
N PHE A 24 -124.82 -25.71 111.39
CA PHE A 24 -124.35 -24.75 112.40
C PHE A 24 -125.50 -24.01 113.09
N LEU A 25 -126.52 -23.65 112.33
CA LEU A 25 -127.72 -23.02 112.86
C LEU A 25 -128.50 -23.95 113.80
N THR A 26 -128.72 -25.20 113.40
CA THR A 26 -129.42 -26.19 114.25
C THR A 26 -128.65 -26.46 115.54
N LEU A 27 -127.32 -26.55 115.47
CA LEU A 27 -126.45 -26.70 116.63
C LEU A 27 -126.56 -25.49 117.56
N GLY A 28 -126.56 -24.27 117.01
CA GLY A 28 -126.74 -23.03 117.76
C GLY A 28 -128.07 -23.01 118.52
N LEU A 29 -129.18 -23.34 117.84
CA LEU A 29 -130.50 -23.42 118.48
C LEU A 29 -130.56 -24.51 119.56
N PHE A 30 -129.95 -25.66 119.32
CA PHE A 30 -129.92 -26.76 120.27
C PHE A 30 -129.17 -26.40 121.56
N ILE A 31 -127.97 -25.79 121.41
CA ILE A 31 -127.20 -25.27 122.54
C ILE A 31 -128.04 -24.25 123.32
N GLN A 32 -128.76 -23.38 122.64
CA GLN A 32 -129.57 -22.36 123.28
C GLN A 32 -130.80 -22.93 124.01
N SER A 33 -131.42 -23.96 123.45
CA SER A 33 -132.51 -24.71 124.10
C SER A 33 -132.05 -25.34 125.43
N LEU A 34 -130.83 -25.91 125.45
CA LEU A 34 -130.22 -26.45 126.66
C LEU A 34 -129.94 -25.36 127.70
N VAL A 35 -129.37 -24.23 127.28
CA VAL A 35 -129.03 -23.10 128.18
C VAL A 35 -130.28 -22.52 128.86
N TYR A 36 -131.40 -22.40 128.13
CA TYR A 36 -132.65 -21.87 128.68
C TYR A 36 -133.60 -22.93 129.25
N ASN A 37 -133.16 -24.20 129.27
CA ASN A 37 -133.93 -25.34 129.75
C ASN A 37 -135.30 -25.48 129.06
N LEU A 38 -135.35 -25.16 127.76
CA LEU A 38 -136.53 -25.26 126.91
C LEU A 38 -136.50 -26.58 126.14
N SER A 39 -137.67 -27.16 125.86
CA SER A 39 -137.76 -28.32 124.97
C SER A 39 -137.48 -27.89 123.54
N PHE A 40 -136.70 -28.69 122.80
CA PHE A 40 -136.37 -28.42 121.39
C PHE A 40 -137.58 -28.75 120.49
N THR A 41 -138.62 -27.94 120.62
CA THR A 41 -139.90 -28.03 119.91
C THR A 41 -140.20 -26.69 119.25
N ALA A 42 -141.16 -26.64 118.32
CA ALA A 42 -141.55 -25.39 117.66
C ALA A 42 -141.94 -24.29 118.68
N ALA A 43 -142.62 -24.69 119.77
CA ALA A 43 -142.97 -23.78 120.85
C ALA A 43 -141.73 -23.27 121.62
N GLY A 44 -140.76 -24.15 121.92
CA GLY A 44 -139.52 -23.77 122.59
C GLY A 44 -138.65 -22.82 121.76
N ILE A 45 -138.55 -23.07 120.45
CA ILE A 45 -137.82 -22.18 119.53
C ILE A 45 -138.50 -20.80 119.46
N ALA A 46 -139.84 -20.75 119.39
CA ALA A 46 -140.58 -19.50 119.39
C ALA A 46 -140.35 -18.67 120.68
N GLU A 47 -140.18 -19.33 121.82
CA GLU A 47 -139.86 -18.66 123.09
C GLU A 47 -138.41 -18.15 123.14
N ILE A 48 -137.44 -18.92 122.61
CA ILE A 48 -136.04 -18.46 122.42
C ILE A 48 -136.03 -17.15 121.61
N HIS A 49 -136.81 -17.11 120.54
CA HIS A 49 -136.95 -15.94 119.69
C HIS A 49 -137.63 -14.75 120.37
N ARG A 50 -138.59 -15.00 121.26
CA ARG A 50 -139.24 -13.95 122.04
C ARG A 50 -138.27 -13.29 123.02
N ARG A 51 -137.37 -14.08 123.61
CA ARG A 51 -136.33 -13.58 124.52
C ARG A 51 -135.21 -12.85 123.81
N ILE A 52 -134.79 -13.36 122.65
CA ILE A 52 -133.70 -12.78 121.89
C ILE A 52 -134.10 -12.67 120.41
N PRO A 53 -134.75 -11.56 120.02
CA PRO A 53 -135.23 -11.36 118.66
C PRO A 53 -134.12 -11.37 117.59
N ILE A 54 -132.87 -11.07 117.95
CA ILE A 54 -131.76 -11.01 116.99
C ILE A 54 -131.47 -12.37 116.33
N PHE A 55 -131.88 -13.49 116.94
CA PHE A 55 -131.70 -14.82 116.35
C PHE A 55 -132.50 -15.02 115.06
N TYR A 56 -133.56 -14.25 114.81
CA TYR A 56 -134.23 -14.24 113.51
C TYR A 56 -133.28 -13.87 112.35
N LEU A 57 -132.28 -13.01 112.59
CA LEU A 57 -131.27 -12.70 111.58
C LEU A 57 -130.34 -13.89 111.32
N PHE A 58 -129.99 -14.66 112.36
CA PHE A 58 -129.17 -15.86 112.19
C PHE A 58 -129.85 -16.94 111.33
N HIS A 59 -131.19 -17.02 111.34
CA HIS A 59 -131.97 -17.87 110.42
C HIS A 59 -131.76 -17.56 108.94
N SER A 60 -131.43 -16.31 108.61
CA SER A 60 -131.11 -15.92 107.24
C SER A 60 -129.66 -16.22 106.82
N LEU A 61 -128.77 -16.50 107.78
CA LEU A 61 -127.33 -16.62 107.54
C LEU A 61 -126.96 -17.79 106.59
N PRO A 62 -127.52 -19.01 106.71
CA PRO A 62 -127.23 -20.10 105.79
C PRO A 62 -127.61 -19.76 104.33
N ILE A 63 -128.71 -19.03 104.14
CA ILE A 63 -129.18 -18.59 102.82
C ILE A 63 -128.18 -17.57 102.25
N ILE A 64 -127.75 -16.58 103.05
CA ILE A 64 -126.79 -15.55 102.63
C ILE A 64 -125.43 -16.18 102.28
N VAL A 65 -124.91 -17.07 103.13
CA VAL A 65 -123.62 -17.73 102.90
C VAL A 65 -123.70 -18.70 101.72
N GLY A 66 -124.81 -19.43 101.56
CA GLY A 66 -125.08 -20.24 100.38
C GLY A 66 -125.11 -19.41 99.09
N PHE A 67 -125.77 -18.25 99.11
CA PHE A 67 -125.81 -17.34 97.97
C PHE A 67 -124.42 -16.77 97.63
N LEU A 68 -123.62 -16.39 98.62
CA LEU A 68 -122.22 -15.98 98.42
C LEU A 68 -121.37 -17.11 97.84
N ALA A 69 -121.52 -18.35 98.34
CA ALA A 69 -120.83 -19.52 97.82
C ALA A 69 -121.21 -19.82 96.36
N TYR A 70 -122.48 -19.61 95.98
CA TYR A 70 -122.92 -19.68 94.59
C TYR A 70 -122.21 -18.63 93.71
N ILE A 71 -122.12 -17.38 94.15
CA ILE A 71 -121.43 -16.32 93.40
C ILE A 71 -119.95 -16.66 93.21
N VAL A 72 -119.25 -17.04 94.28
CA VAL A 72 -117.82 -17.37 94.25
C VAL A 72 -117.56 -18.57 93.35
N SER A 73 -118.28 -19.67 93.54
CA SER A 73 -118.11 -20.88 92.73
C SER A 73 -118.46 -20.65 91.25
N LYS A 74 -119.48 -19.84 90.95
CA LYS A 74 -119.82 -19.45 89.58
C LYS A 74 -118.71 -18.63 88.92
N ARG A 75 -118.12 -17.66 89.63
CA ARG A 75 -116.97 -16.89 89.12
C ARG A 75 -115.76 -17.79 88.90
N TYR A 76 -115.40 -18.61 89.88
CA TYR A 76 -114.29 -19.56 89.78
C TYR A 76 -114.44 -20.52 88.58
N SER A 77 -115.65 -21.09 88.40
CA SER A 77 -115.92 -21.96 87.27
C SER A 77 -115.89 -21.24 85.92
N ALA A 78 -116.24 -19.95 85.87
CA ALA A 78 -116.14 -19.15 84.65
C ALA A 78 -114.68 -18.91 84.28
N THR A 79 -113.85 -18.48 85.24
CA THR A 79 -112.41 -18.27 85.04
C THR A 79 -111.69 -19.55 84.63
N GLN A 80 -111.94 -20.67 85.31
CA GLN A 80 -111.38 -21.98 84.94
C GLN A 80 -111.72 -22.38 83.50
N LYS A 81 -112.96 -22.13 83.07
CA LYS A 81 -113.39 -22.46 81.72
C LYS A 81 -112.68 -21.58 80.68
N GLU A 82 -112.52 -20.29 80.97
CA GLU A 82 -111.82 -19.34 80.12
C GLU A 82 -110.33 -19.69 79.99
N THR A 83 -109.65 -19.96 81.11
CA THR A 83 -108.24 -20.41 81.12
C THR A 83 -108.07 -21.71 80.35
N PHE A 84 -108.94 -22.70 80.55
CA PHE A 84 -108.86 -23.96 79.81
C PHE A 84 -109.10 -23.77 78.31
N SER A 85 -110.10 -22.98 77.90
CA SER A 85 -110.33 -22.69 76.48
C SER A 85 -109.15 -21.96 75.84
N PHE A 86 -108.52 -21.04 76.58
CA PHE A 86 -107.32 -20.35 76.13
C PHE A 86 -106.16 -21.33 75.96
N SER A 87 -105.90 -22.21 76.93
CA SER A 87 -104.85 -23.23 76.82
C SER A 87 -105.08 -24.22 75.68
N GLU A 88 -106.32 -24.66 75.43
CA GLU A 88 -106.67 -25.53 74.29
C GLU A 88 -106.44 -24.82 72.95
N GLN A 89 -106.82 -23.53 72.84
CA GLN A 89 -106.57 -22.73 71.65
C GLN A 89 -105.06 -22.56 71.41
N GLU A 90 -104.29 -22.28 72.46
CA GLU A 90 -102.84 -22.13 72.40
C GLU A 90 -102.13 -23.44 72.01
N LEU A 91 -102.52 -24.58 72.61
CA LEU A 91 -102.01 -25.90 72.24
C LEU A 91 -102.35 -26.27 70.79
N SER A 92 -103.58 -25.96 70.35
CA SER A 92 -104.00 -26.18 68.97
C SER A 92 -103.18 -25.33 67.99
N ARG A 93 -102.91 -24.07 68.33
CA ARG A 93 -102.03 -23.16 67.58
C ARG A 93 -100.61 -23.71 67.49
N GLN A 94 -100.00 -24.10 68.61
CA GLN A 94 -98.66 -24.70 68.64
C GLN A 94 -98.58 -25.98 67.81
N ARG A 95 -99.60 -26.84 67.84
CA ARG A 95 -99.65 -28.05 67.00
C ARG A 95 -99.77 -27.75 65.51
N ARG A 96 -100.46 -26.67 65.11
CA ARG A 96 -100.52 -26.23 63.71
C ARG A 96 -99.17 -25.69 63.26
N LEU A 97 -98.55 -24.83 64.08
CA LEU A 97 -97.23 -24.28 63.81
C LEU A 97 -96.17 -25.39 63.73
N TYR A 98 -96.17 -26.34 64.67
CA TYR A 98 -95.27 -27.48 64.65
C TYR A 98 -95.39 -28.31 63.37
N ARG A 99 -96.64 -28.62 62.95
CA ARG A 99 -96.88 -29.33 61.67
C ARG A 99 -96.39 -28.55 60.47
N PHE A 100 -96.55 -27.22 60.47
CA PHE A 100 -96.02 -26.37 59.42
C PHE A 100 -94.49 -26.40 59.38
N VAL A 101 -93.83 -26.23 60.52
CA VAL A 101 -92.36 -26.34 60.64
C VAL A 101 -91.87 -27.71 60.18
N GLN A 102 -92.56 -28.79 60.56
CA GLN A 102 -92.20 -30.15 60.14
C GLN A 102 -92.27 -30.31 58.61
N LYS A 103 -93.32 -29.78 57.98
CA LYS A 103 -93.43 -29.77 56.50
C LYS A 103 -92.30 -28.99 55.85
N LEU A 104 -91.92 -27.84 56.40
CA LEU A 104 -90.77 -27.08 55.90
C LEU A 104 -89.45 -27.84 56.03
N THR A 105 -89.25 -28.59 57.12
CA THR A 105 -88.06 -29.45 57.28
C THR A 105 -88.05 -30.65 56.33
N GLU A 106 -89.22 -31.08 55.85
CA GLU A 106 -89.38 -32.12 54.83
C GLU A 106 -89.33 -31.55 53.38
N GLU A 107 -88.80 -30.33 53.21
CA GLU A 107 -88.68 -29.59 51.94
C GLU A 107 -90.00 -29.20 51.25
N ASP A 108 -91.16 -29.33 51.92
CA ASP A 108 -92.46 -28.86 51.42
C ASP A 108 -92.61 -27.34 51.65
N ILE A 109 -91.92 -26.56 50.81
CA ILE A 109 -91.91 -25.09 50.83
C ILE A 109 -93.21 -24.45 50.28
N ASP A 110 -94.14 -25.27 49.77
CA ASP A 110 -95.46 -24.82 49.33
C ASP A 110 -96.53 -24.99 50.42
N ALA A 111 -96.15 -25.49 51.60
CA ALA A 111 -97.04 -25.63 52.74
C ALA A 111 -97.67 -24.28 53.16
N GLU A 112 -98.99 -24.28 53.33
CA GLU A 112 -99.75 -23.12 53.76
C GLU A 112 -99.87 -23.05 55.29
N TYR A 113 -99.58 -21.88 55.86
CA TYR A 113 -99.83 -21.53 57.25
C TYR A 113 -100.25 -20.07 57.31
N VAL A 114 -101.40 -19.82 57.94
CA VAL A 114 -101.93 -18.46 58.13
C VAL A 114 -101.74 -18.09 59.59
N PRO A 115 -100.74 -17.26 59.93
CA PRO A 115 -100.51 -16.83 61.30
C PRO A 115 -101.63 -15.88 61.76
N GLU A 116 -102.03 -16.01 63.02
CA GLU A 116 -102.92 -15.03 63.66
C GLU A 116 -102.17 -13.69 63.88
N GLU A 117 -102.88 -12.57 64.06
CA GLU A 117 -102.23 -11.25 64.18
C GLU A 117 -101.19 -11.17 65.32
N THR A 118 -101.42 -11.90 66.40
CA THR A 118 -100.55 -11.95 67.59
C THR A 118 -99.44 -13.00 67.50
N ASP A 119 -99.41 -13.81 66.44
CA ASP A 119 -98.45 -14.91 66.26
C ASP A 119 -97.15 -14.42 65.59
N VAL A 120 -96.30 -13.76 66.38
CA VAL A 120 -95.00 -13.24 65.93
C VAL A 120 -94.10 -14.36 65.39
N LEU A 121 -94.09 -15.52 66.06
CA LEU A 121 -93.28 -16.66 65.68
C LEU A 121 -93.78 -17.27 64.35
N GLY A 122 -95.08 -17.48 64.22
CA GLY A 122 -95.69 -17.95 62.97
C GLY A 122 -95.42 -17.02 61.79
N LYS A 123 -95.50 -15.70 61.98
CA LYS A 123 -95.12 -14.71 60.96
C LYS A 123 -93.64 -14.82 60.57
N ALA A 124 -92.73 -15.00 61.52
CA ALA A 124 -91.30 -15.16 61.24
C ALA A 124 -91.00 -16.45 60.44
N ILE A 125 -91.68 -17.56 60.77
CA ILE A 125 -91.51 -18.83 60.04
C ILE A 125 -92.14 -18.75 58.63
N VAL A 126 -93.26 -18.04 58.45
CA VAL A 126 -93.83 -17.78 57.11
C VAL A 126 -92.88 -16.94 56.26
N ASN A 127 -92.31 -15.87 56.82
CA ASN A 127 -91.29 -15.08 56.12
C ASN A 127 -90.09 -15.96 55.73
N LEU A 128 -89.64 -16.85 56.61
CA LEU A 128 -88.56 -17.80 56.31
C LEU A 128 -88.92 -18.72 55.14
N ARG A 129 -90.13 -19.29 55.10
CA ARG A 129 -90.61 -20.08 53.95
C ARG A 129 -90.58 -19.26 52.67
N ASP A 130 -91.06 -18.01 52.71
CA ASP A 130 -91.15 -17.16 51.52
C ASP A 130 -89.75 -16.80 51.00
N THR A 131 -88.79 -16.51 51.89
CA THR A 131 -87.37 -16.36 51.54
C THR A 131 -86.79 -17.64 50.95
N LEU A 132 -87.04 -18.81 51.54
CA LEU A 132 -86.57 -20.10 50.98
C LEU A 132 -87.13 -20.35 49.57
N LYS A 133 -88.39 -19.99 49.32
CA LYS A 133 -89.05 -20.11 48.01
C LYS A 133 -88.45 -19.17 46.97
N GLU A 134 -88.06 -17.97 47.36
CA GLU A 134 -87.34 -17.02 46.51
C GLU A 134 -85.92 -17.51 46.21
N THR A 135 -85.15 -17.90 47.24
CA THR A 135 -83.79 -18.46 47.09
C THR A 135 -83.77 -19.67 46.16
N LYS A 136 -84.69 -20.62 46.29
CA LYS A 136 -84.75 -21.81 45.42
C LYS A 136 -85.01 -21.46 43.95
N LYS A 137 -85.82 -20.42 43.70
CA LYS A 137 -86.05 -19.90 42.33
C LYS A 137 -84.80 -19.23 41.78
N GLU A 138 -84.11 -18.42 42.59
CA GLU A 138 -82.85 -17.78 42.20
C GLU A 138 -81.76 -18.82 41.93
N GLU A 139 -81.61 -19.83 42.79
CA GLU A 139 -80.65 -20.92 42.60
C GLU A 139 -80.92 -21.70 41.32
N ALA A 140 -82.19 -21.99 41.00
CA ALA A 140 -82.54 -22.65 39.75
C ALA A 140 -82.19 -21.81 38.51
N LEU A 141 -82.39 -20.48 38.59
CA LEU A 141 -81.98 -19.56 37.51
C LEU A 141 -80.46 -19.51 37.37
N ARG A 142 -79.73 -19.34 38.48
CA ARG A 142 -78.26 -19.33 38.51
C ARG A 142 -77.67 -20.63 37.98
N ARG A 143 -78.22 -21.78 38.39
CA ARG A 143 -77.80 -23.09 37.88
C ARG A 143 -77.94 -23.18 36.37
N LYS A 144 -79.06 -22.71 35.81
CA LYS A 144 -79.26 -22.67 34.35
C LYS A 144 -78.26 -21.74 33.66
N GLU A 145 -77.97 -20.58 34.24
CA GLU A 145 -76.96 -19.65 33.72
C GLU A 145 -75.54 -20.23 33.79
N ASP A 146 -75.19 -20.91 34.88
CA ASP A 146 -73.89 -21.56 35.06
C ASP A 146 -73.73 -22.76 34.12
N GLU A 147 -74.77 -23.57 33.91
CA GLU A 147 -74.79 -24.64 32.90
C GLU A 147 -74.54 -24.07 31.49
N GLN A 148 -75.19 -22.96 31.12
CA GLN A 148 -74.96 -22.28 29.83
C GLN A 148 -73.54 -21.70 29.70
N ARG A 149 -72.99 -21.16 30.79
CA ARG A 149 -71.61 -20.63 30.83
C ARG A 149 -70.58 -21.75 30.69
N ASN A 150 -70.75 -22.85 31.43
CA ASN A 150 -69.85 -24.01 31.38
C ASN A 150 -69.88 -24.64 29.98
N TRP A 151 -71.07 -24.85 29.41
CA TRP A 151 -71.20 -25.33 28.03
C TRP A 151 -70.46 -24.42 27.04
N SER A 152 -70.63 -23.09 27.16
CA SER A 152 -69.93 -22.14 26.28
C SER A 152 -68.41 -22.19 26.47
N ALA A 153 -67.92 -22.35 27.71
CA ALA A 153 -66.50 -22.43 28.02
C ALA A 153 -65.86 -23.71 27.47
N GLU A 154 -66.52 -24.86 27.62
CA GLU A 154 -66.08 -26.14 27.04
C GLU A 154 -66.02 -26.06 25.50
N GLY A 155 -67.05 -25.46 24.89
CA GLY A 155 -67.06 -25.21 23.45
C GLY A 155 -65.88 -24.34 23.01
N LEU A 156 -65.64 -23.21 23.69
CA LEU A 156 -64.56 -22.29 23.34
C LEU A 156 -63.19 -22.98 23.48
N ALA A 157 -62.99 -23.79 24.52
CA ALA A 157 -61.79 -24.60 24.69
C ALA A 157 -61.59 -25.59 23.53
N LYS A 158 -62.66 -26.26 23.10
CA LYS A 158 -62.62 -27.18 21.94
C LYS A 158 -62.24 -26.45 20.65
N PHE A 159 -62.84 -25.30 20.36
CA PHE A 159 -62.52 -24.54 19.14
C PHE A 159 -61.13 -23.90 19.21
N ALA A 160 -60.66 -23.48 20.39
CA ALA A 160 -59.29 -23.03 20.57
C ALA A 160 -58.27 -24.13 20.23
N GLU A 161 -58.59 -25.40 20.51
CA GLU A 161 -57.72 -26.53 20.13
C GLU A 161 -57.73 -26.78 18.62
N ILE A 162 -58.90 -26.79 17.97
CA ILE A 162 -59.01 -26.93 16.50
C ILE A 162 -58.19 -25.84 15.80
N LEU A 163 -58.33 -24.59 16.25
CA LEU A 163 -57.59 -23.44 15.72
C LEU A 163 -56.07 -23.53 15.96
N ARG A 164 -55.61 -24.37 16.90
CA ARG A 164 -54.18 -24.60 17.16
C ARG A 164 -53.59 -25.70 16.28
N THR A 165 -54.34 -26.77 16.01
CA THR A 165 -53.83 -27.97 15.34
C THR A 165 -53.72 -27.81 13.83
N GLU A 166 -54.68 -27.14 13.19
CA GLU A 166 -54.80 -27.07 11.72
C GLU A 166 -54.40 -25.68 11.19
N LYS A 167 -53.13 -25.29 11.30
CA LYS A 167 -52.69 -23.91 10.93
C LYS A 167 -52.21 -23.75 9.49
N ASP A 168 -51.80 -24.85 8.86
CA ASP A 168 -51.02 -24.79 7.63
C ASP A 168 -51.89 -24.86 6.35
N ASP A 169 -53.15 -25.28 6.49
CA ASP A 169 -54.12 -25.31 5.40
C ASP A 169 -55.42 -24.62 5.83
N ILE A 170 -55.66 -23.44 5.24
CA ILE A 170 -56.84 -22.63 5.52
C ILE A 170 -58.13 -23.35 5.09
N GLU A 171 -58.10 -24.16 4.02
CA GLU A 171 -59.28 -24.88 3.54
C GLU A 171 -59.67 -26.01 4.49
N GLU A 172 -58.68 -26.80 4.93
CA GLU A 172 -58.89 -27.88 5.90
C GLU A 172 -59.38 -27.32 7.25
N LEU A 173 -58.74 -26.26 7.74
CA LEU A 173 -59.14 -25.55 8.95
C LEU A 173 -60.59 -25.04 8.86
N SER A 174 -60.95 -24.41 7.75
CA SER A 174 -62.30 -23.89 7.51
C SER A 174 -63.35 -25.00 7.57
N TYR A 175 -63.04 -26.18 6.99
CA TYR A 175 -63.94 -27.33 7.03
C TYR A 175 -64.08 -27.94 8.43
N SER A 176 -62.97 -28.09 9.16
CA SER A 176 -62.96 -28.63 10.52
C SER A 176 -63.74 -27.73 11.48
N ILE A 177 -63.57 -26.40 11.36
CA ILE A 177 -64.34 -25.40 12.12
C ILE A 177 -65.83 -25.54 11.86
N VAL A 178 -66.27 -25.44 10.60
CA VAL A 178 -67.72 -25.44 10.30
C VAL A 178 -68.36 -26.77 10.64
N SER A 179 -67.72 -27.89 10.32
CA SER A 179 -68.27 -29.21 10.62
C SER A 179 -68.41 -29.46 12.13
N ASN A 180 -67.45 -29.03 12.95
CA ASN A 180 -67.54 -29.13 14.40
C ASN A 180 -68.57 -28.16 14.98
N LEU A 181 -68.66 -26.94 14.44
CA LEU A 181 -69.56 -25.91 14.94
C LEU A 181 -71.02 -26.25 14.69
N VAL A 182 -71.33 -26.73 13.49
CA VAL A 182 -72.67 -27.22 13.14
C VAL A 182 -73.07 -28.37 14.06
N LYS A 183 -72.19 -29.35 14.30
CA LYS A 183 -72.45 -30.48 15.21
C LYS A 183 -72.61 -30.04 16.67
N TYR A 184 -71.80 -29.08 17.12
CA TYR A 184 -71.75 -28.68 18.53
C TYR A 184 -72.99 -27.88 18.94
N ILE A 185 -73.50 -27.00 18.07
CA ILE A 185 -74.70 -26.20 18.38
C ILE A 185 -76.02 -26.91 18.01
N ASP A 186 -75.94 -28.11 17.45
CA ASP A 186 -77.06 -28.90 16.92
C ASP A 186 -77.78 -28.18 15.76
N ALA A 187 -77.00 -27.71 14.79
CA ALA A 187 -77.48 -27.13 13.53
C ALA A 187 -77.46 -28.16 12.40
N ASN A 188 -78.06 -27.83 11.27
CA ASN A 188 -78.20 -28.75 10.14
C ASN A 188 -77.15 -28.54 9.06
N GLN A 189 -76.75 -27.29 8.82
CA GLN A 189 -75.89 -26.93 7.69
C GLN A 189 -75.04 -25.71 8.05
N GLY A 190 -73.84 -25.63 7.49
CA GLY A 190 -72.99 -24.45 7.64
C GLY A 190 -72.12 -24.18 6.42
N GLY A 191 -71.81 -22.92 6.20
CA GLY A 191 -70.92 -22.40 5.17
C GLY A 191 -69.87 -21.47 5.77
N PHE A 192 -68.64 -21.58 5.27
CA PHE A 192 -67.51 -20.74 5.64
C PHE A 192 -67.09 -19.91 4.45
N TYR A 193 -67.23 -18.60 4.56
CA TYR A 193 -66.87 -17.67 3.50
C TYR A 193 -65.63 -16.88 3.92
N LEU A 194 -64.54 -16.97 3.18
CA LEU A 194 -63.33 -16.18 3.42
C LEU A 194 -63.24 -14.99 2.48
N LEU A 195 -62.77 -13.86 3.01
CA LEU A 195 -62.52 -12.66 2.22
C LEU A 195 -61.22 -12.79 1.44
N ASP A 196 -61.32 -12.74 0.12
CA ASP A 196 -60.20 -12.42 -0.75
C ASP A 196 -60.15 -10.89 -0.95
N ASP A 197 -59.02 -10.32 -0.57
CA ASP A 197 -58.71 -8.89 -0.65
C ASP A 197 -57.30 -8.67 -1.22
N THR A 198 -56.78 -9.67 -1.94
CA THR A 198 -55.44 -9.62 -2.55
C THR A 198 -55.29 -8.45 -3.52
N ASP A 199 -56.35 -8.12 -4.24
CA ASP A 199 -56.50 -6.89 -5.01
C ASP A 199 -57.43 -5.90 -4.28
N PRO A 200 -56.95 -4.71 -3.88
CA PRO A 200 -57.78 -3.68 -3.27
C PRO A 200 -59.01 -3.26 -4.10
N GLY A 201 -58.96 -3.44 -5.43
CA GLY A 201 -60.04 -3.13 -6.36
C GLY A 201 -61.09 -4.23 -6.52
N ASP A 202 -60.82 -5.46 -6.06
CA ASP A 202 -61.67 -6.63 -6.27
C ASP A 202 -61.85 -7.44 -4.97
N LYS A 203 -62.72 -6.96 -4.08
CA LYS A 203 -63.02 -7.65 -2.80
C LYS A 203 -64.22 -8.56 -2.94
N PHE A 204 -64.05 -9.84 -2.62
CA PHE A 204 -65.12 -10.83 -2.69
C PHE A 204 -64.94 -11.95 -1.67
N PHE A 205 -66.05 -12.62 -1.36
CA PHE A 205 -66.09 -13.76 -0.48
C PHE A 205 -66.13 -15.07 -1.26
N ASN A 206 -65.25 -16.00 -0.91
CA ASN A 206 -65.22 -17.35 -1.44
C ASN A 206 -65.77 -18.33 -0.41
N LEU A 207 -66.69 -19.20 -0.83
CA LEU A 207 -67.14 -20.34 -0.04
C LEU A 207 -66.04 -21.39 0.05
N THR A 208 -65.14 -21.27 1.02
CA THR A 208 -63.97 -22.14 1.20
C THR A 208 -64.36 -23.50 1.79
N ALA A 209 -65.37 -23.54 2.66
CA ALA A 209 -65.82 -24.79 3.24
C ALA A 209 -67.34 -24.82 3.45
N CYS A 210 -67.93 -26.01 3.35
CA CYS A 210 -69.34 -26.23 3.66
C CYS A 210 -69.55 -27.59 4.31
N TYR A 211 -70.54 -27.68 5.20
CA TYR A 211 -70.94 -28.92 5.86
C TYR A 211 -72.42 -29.20 5.61
N ALA A 212 -72.74 -30.45 5.25
CA ALA A 212 -74.09 -30.91 4.87
C ALA A 212 -74.74 -30.10 3.70
N TYR A 213 -73.90 -29.61 2.77
CA TYR A 213 -74.30 -28.98 1.51
C TYR A 213 -74.33 -30.04 0.38
N GLU A 214 -75.19 -29.89 -0.65
CA GLU A 214 -75.20 -30.82 -1.80
C GLU A 214 -73.80 -30.98 -2.38
N ARG A 215 -73.35 -32.24 -2.51
CA ARG A 215 -72.05 -32.56 -3.11
C ARG A 215 -71.98 -31.99 -4.54
N ARG A 216 -70.91 -31.23 -4.80
CA ARG A 216 -70.22 -31.02 -6.11
C ARG A 216 -70.60 -29.87 -7.07
N LYS A 217 -71.24 -28.76 -6.68
CA LYS A 217 -71.38 -27.62 -7.63
C LYS A 217 -71.03 -26.19 -7.16
N PHE A 218 -70.58 -25.96 -5.93
CA PHE A 218 -70.36 -24.58 -5.44
C PHE A 218 -69.06 -24.35 -4.67
N ALA A 219 -68.01 -25.14 -4.91
CA ALA A 219 -66.69 -24.93 -4.29
C ALA A 219 -66.06 -23.56 -4.64
N ASN A 220 -66.56 -22.86 -5.65
CA ASN A 220 -66.11 -21.52 -6.05
C ASN A 220 -67.28 -20.53 -6.18
N LYS A 221 -68.22 -20.52 -5.23
CA LYS A 221 -69.25 -19.47 -5.22
C LYS A 221 -68.62 -18.19 -4.69
N ARG A 222 -68.30 -17.29 -5.63
CA ARG A 222 -67.89 -15.91 -5.37
C ARG A 222 -69.12 -15.08 -5.04
N ILE A 223 -69.06 -14.32 -3.95
CA ILE A 223 -70.06 -13.32 -3.55
C ILE A 223 -69.33 -11.99 -3.44
N ASP A 224 -69.71 -11.01 -4.24
CA ASP A 224 -69.04 -9.71 -4.21
C ASP A 224 -69.33 -8.96 -2.89
N TRP A 225 -68.45 -8.03 -2.54
CA TRP A 225 -68.59 -7.24 -1.32
C TRP A 225 -69.94 -6.50 -1.26
N GLY A 226 -70.70 -6.72 -0.18
CA GLY A 226 -72.03 -6.12 0.01
C GLY A 226 -73.18 -6.83 -0.73
N GLU A 227 -72.91 -7.89 -1.50
CA GLU A 227 -73.94 -8.67 -2.19
C GLU A 227 -74.48 -9.82 -1.33
N GLY A 228 -75.80 -10.05 -1.40
CA GLY A 228 -76.46 -11.13 -0.65
C GLY A 228 -76.40 -10.95 0.87
N LEU A 229 -76.86 -11.95 1.63
CA LEU A 229 -76.84 -11.86 3.09
C LEU A 229 -75.43 -11.94 3.67
N VAL A 230 -74.54 -12.67 3.01
CA VAL A 230 -73.12 -12.79 3.39
C VAL A 230 -72.42 -11.43 3.27
N GLY A 231 -72.55 -10.77 2.11
CA GLY A 231 -71.99 -9.45 1.89
C GLY A 231 -72.61 -8.38 2.78
N ALA A 232 -73.93 -8.42 3.02
CA ALA A 232 -74.60 -7.51 3.94
C ALA A 232 -74.12 -7.68 5.39
N CYS A 233 -74.01 -8.92 5.88
CA CYS A 233 -73.49 -9.21 7.22
C CYS A 233 -72.04 -8.72 7.40
N ALA A 234 -71.19 -8.90 6.38
CA ALA A 234 -69.84 -8.38 6.38
C ALA A 234 -69.79 -6.84 6.37
N LEU A 235 -70.64 -6.20 5.57
CA LEU A 235 -70.71 -4.74 5.45
C LEU A 235 -71.19 -4.10 6.76
N GLU A 236 -72.21 -4.67 7.38
CA GLU A 236 -72.79 -4.20 8.65
C GLU A 236 -71.91 -4.55 9.86
N LYS A 237 -70.98 -5.51 9.72
CA LYS A 237 -70.09 -6.01 10.78
C LYS A 237 -70.85 -6.54 12.01
N GLN A 238 -72.08 -6.99 11.82
CA GLN A 238 -72.97 -7.46 12.87
C GLN A 238 -73.59 -8.82 12.52
N THR A 239 -73.85 -9.61 13.56
CA THR A 239 -74.54 -10.90 13.44
C THR A 239 -75.96 -10.68 12.94
N THR A 240 -76.28 -11.32 11.81
CA THR A 240 -77.64 -11.32 11.25
C THR A 240 -78.35 -12.61 11.64
N HIS A 241 -79.45 -12.52 12.39
CA HIS A 241 -80.27 -13.68 12.75
C HIS A 241 -81.64 -13.59 12.08
N LEU A 242 -81.88 -14.47 11.12
CA LEU A 242 -83.13 -14.56 10.37
C LEU A 242 -83.95 -15.74 10.88
N THR A 243 -85.12 -15.44 11.45
CA THR A 243 -86.12 -16.43 11.91
C THR A 243 -87.20 -16.73 10.86
N LYS A 244 -87.17 -16.02 9.73
CA LYS A 244 -88.01 -16.25 8.55
C LYS A 244 -87.13 -16.18 7.31
N VAL A 245 -86.77 -17.36 6.80
CA VAL A 245 -85.88 -17.50 5.64
C VAL A 245 -86.72 -17.43 4.35
N PRO A 246 -86.36 -16.58 3.35
CA PRO A 246 -87.03 -16.56 2.05
C PRO A 246 -86.96 -17.93 1.34
N GLU A 247 -88.04 -18.37 0.70
CA GLU A 247 -88.14 -19.73 0.15
C GLU A 247 -87.13 -20.07 -0.95
N SER A 248 -86.56 -19.05 -1.61
CA SER A 248 -85.57 -19.18 -2.68
C SER A 248 -84.11 -19.03 -2.22
N TYR A 249 -83.87 -18.72 -0.95
CA TYR A 249 -82.54 -18.38 -0.46
C TYR A 249 -81.66 -19.60 -0.17
N LEU A 250 -82.20 -20.60 0.55
CA LEU A 250 -81.44 -21.79 0.98
C LEU A 250 -82.36 -23.02 1.10
N LYS A 251 -81.88 -24.18 0.63
CA LYS A 251 -82.57 -25.48 0.75
C LYS A 251 -81.65 -26.49 1.44
N ILE A 252 -82.13 -27.13 2.51
CA ILE A 252 -81.46 -28.28 3.13
C ILE A 252 -81.96 -29.54 2.41
N THR A 253 -81.05 -30.31 1.83
CA THR A 253 -81.34 -31.48 0.99
C THR A 253 -80.88 -32.76 1.66
N SER A 254 -81.71 -33.79 1.60
CA SER A 254 -81.43 -35.18 1.99
C SER A 254 -81.57 -36.08 0.76
N GLY A 255 -81.06 -37.31 0.83
CA GLY A 255 -81.30 -38.34 -0.20
C GLY A 255 -82.78 -38.69 -0.43
N LEU A 256 -83.69 -38.16 0.40
CA LEU A 256 -85.14 -38.37 0.35
C LEU A 256 -85.96 -37.09 0.08
N GLY A 257 -85.33 -35.92 -0.14
CA GLY A 257 -86.04 -34.65 -0.45
C GLY A 257 -85.35 -33.38 0.08
N SER A 258 -85.92 -32.19 -0.17
CA SER A 258 -85.39 -30.89 0.30
C SER A 258 -86.40 -30.09 1.11
N SER A 259 -85.95 -29.38 2.15
CA SER A 259 -86.78 -28.51 3.00
C SER A 259 -86.05 -27.21 3.33
N ASN A 260 -86.80 -26.12 3.55
CA ASN A 260 -86.22 -24.81 3.88
C ASN A 260 -85.91 -24.71 5.38
N PRO A 261 -84.72 -24.23 5.78
CA PRO A 261 -84.44 -23.97 7.18
C PRO A 261 -85.37 -22.89 7.72
N LYS A 262 -85.68 -22.98 9.02
CA LYS A 262 -86.49 -21.97 9.71
C LYS A 262 -85.65 -20.83 10.26
N ASN A 263 -84.38 -21.10 10.56
CA ASN A 263 -83.48 -20.12 11.16
C ASN A 263 -82.11 -20.14 10.46
N ILE A 264 -81.57 -18.95 10.18
CA ILE A 264 -80.21 -18.75 9.68
C ILE A 264 -79.52 -17.71 10.55
N ILE A 265 -78.30 -17.98 10.96
CA ILE A 265 -77.39 -17.00 11.56
C ILE A 265 -76.21 -16.77 10.63
N LEU A 266 -75.90 -15.50 10.35
CA LEU A 266 -74.68 -15.08 9.70
C LEU A 266 -73.85 -14.31 10.71
N VAL A 267 -72.61 -14.72 10.91
CA VAL A 267 -71.71 -14.15 11.91
C VAL A 267 -70.43 -13.69 11.20
N PRO A 268 -70.07 -12.40 11.27
CA PRO A 268 -68.86 -11.91 10.65
C PRO A 268 -67.64 -12.37 11.44
N LEU A 269 -66.63 -12.88 10.73
CA LEU A 269 -65.31 -13.18 11.28
C LEU A 269 -64.53 -11.86 11.32
N ARG A 270 -64.57 -11.16 12.46
CA ARG A 270 -63.98 -9.82 12.62
C ARG A 270 -62.97 -9.76 13.77
N VAL A 271 -61.84 -9.10 13.53
CA VAL A 271 -60.87 -8.70 14.56
C VAL A 271 -60.44 -7.25 14.29
N ASN A 272 -60.30 -6.42 15.33
CA ASN A 272 -59.90 -5.01 15.21
C ASN A 272 -60.67 -4.22 14.13
N ASP A 273 -61.99 -4.41 14.04
CA ASP A 273 -62.86 -3.81 13.02
C ASP A 273 -62.66 -4.28 11.56
N GLU A 274 -61.74 -5.20 11.30
CA GLU A 274 -61.54 -5.79 9.97
C GLU A 274 -62.25 -7.14 9.83
N VAL A 275 -62.98 -7.31 8.73
CA VAL A 275 -63.71 -8.55 8.42
C VAL A 275 -62.81 -9.43 7.57
N HIS A 276 -62.55 -10.65 8.01
CA HIS A 276 -61.77 -11.66 7.28
C HIS A 276 -62.63 -12.75 6.64
N GLY A 277 -63.93 -12.78 6.96
CA GLY A 277 -64.87 -13.76 6.42
C GLY A 277 -66.24 -13.69 7.10
N VAL A 278 -67.12 -14.61 6.74
CA VAL A 278 -68.47 -14.75 7.30
C VAL A 278 -68.78 -16.23 7.48
N LEU A 279 -69.37 -16.55 8.61
CA LEU A 279 -69.89 -17.86 8.93
C LEU A 279 -71.41 -17.86 8.77
N GLU A 280 -71.93 -18.76 7.95
CA GLU A 280 -73.38 -18.95 7.75
C GLU A 280 -73.79 -20.29 8.35
N ILE A 281 -74.77 -20.31 9.26
CA ILE A 281 -75.29 -21.55 9.85
C ILE A 281 -76.81 -21.56 9.77
N ALA A 282 -77.35 -22.69 9.29
CA ALA A 282 -78.79 -22.89 9.13
C ALA A 282 -79.30 -24.05 10.01
N SER A 283 -80.49 -23.87 10.59
CA SER A 283 -81.16 -24.88 11.41
C SER A 283 -82.68 -24.88 11.22
N PHE A 284 -83.29 -26.05 11.39
CA PHE A 284 -84.75 -26.19 11.52
C PHE A 284 -85.27 -25.71 12.88
N HIS A 285 -84.41 -25.67 13.89
CA HIS A 285 -84.73 -25.23 15.25
C HIS A 285 -84.28 -23.79 15.50
N SER A 286 -84.93 -23.10 16.43
CA SER A 286 -84.54 -21.74 16.83
C SER A 286 -83.26 -21.78 17.67
N PHE A 287 -82.33 -20.89 17.40
CA PHE A 287 -81.12 -20.75 18.22
C PHE A 287 -81.43 -20.05 19.54
N GLU A 288 -81.05 -20.68 20.66
CA GLU A 288 -81.07 -20.02 21.96
C GLU A 288 -80.04 -18.89 22.02
N LYS A 289 -80.34 -17.82 22.78
CA LYS A 289 -79.47 -16.62 22.83
C LYS A 289 -78.02 -16.92 23.24
N TYR A 290 -77.79 -17.88 24.14
CA TYR A 290 -76.43 -18.24 24.55
C TYR A 290 -75.65 -18.97 23.44
N LYS A 291 -76.34 -19.76 22.58
CA LYS A 291 -75.72 -20.42 21.42
C LYS A 291 -75.28 -19.40 20.36
N VAL A 292 -76.09 -18.37 20.10
CA VAL A 292 -75.71 -17.28 19.17
C VAL A 292 -74.48 -16.53 19.71
N LYS A 293 -74.49 -16.13 20.99
CA LYS A 293 -73.34 -15.48 21.64
C LYS A 293 -72.08 -16.35 21.64
N PHE A 294 -72.25 -17.67 21.78
CA PHE A 294 -71.14 -18.61 21.68
C PHE A 294 -70.52 -18.60 20.27
N VAL A 295 -71.34 -18.67 19.22
CA VAL A 295 -70.87 -18.60 17.83
C VAL A 295 -70.15 -17.28 17.55
N GLU A 296 -70.64 -16.15 18.08
CA GLU A 296 -69.98 -14.84 17.98
C GLU A 296 -68.56 -14.85 18.58
N LYS A 297 -68.39 -15.43 19.78
CA LYS A 297 -67.07 -15.54 20.42
C LYS A 297 -66.13 -16.49 19.69
N VAL A 298 -66.65 -17.58 19.15
CA VAL A 298 -65.88 -18.51 18.31
C VAL A 298 -65.45 -17.81 17.02
N ALA A 299 -66.34 -17.04 16.39
CA ALA A 299 -66.05 -16.25 15.19
C ALA A 299 -64.92 -15.23 15.39
N GLU A 300 -64.86 -14.56 16.54
CA GLU A 300 -63.75 -13.66 16.90
C GLU A 300 -62.41 -14.41 16.98
N SER A 301 -62.40 -15.59 17.63
CA SER A 301 -61.19 -16.42 17.72
C SER A 301 -60.74 -16.94 16.36
N ILE A 302 -61.69 -17.35 15.52
CA ILE A 302 -61.43 -17.77 14.13
C ILE A 302 -60.83 -16.60 13.34
N ALA A 303 -61.41 -15.40 13.43
CA ALA A 303 -60.93 -14.22 12.73
C ALA A 303 -59.47 -13.90 13.06
N SER A 304 -59.11 -13.97 14.34
CA SER A 304 -57.73 -13.76 14.80
C SER A 304 -56.76 -14.79 14.21
N THR A 305 -57.13 -16.07 14.18
CA THR A 305 -56.29 -17.13 13.60
C THR A 305 -56.14 -16.95 12.09
N ILE A 306 -57.23 -16.73 11.36
CA ILE A 306 -57.21 -16.51 9.91
C ILE A 306 -56.35 -15.29 9.55
N SER A 307 -56.48 -14.19 10.29
CA SER A 307 -55.64 -13.00 10.11
C SER A 307 -54.15 -13.34 10.27
N SER A 308 -53.80 -14.08 11.33
CA SER A 308 -52.43 -14.49 11.62
C SER A 308 -51.85 -15.40 10.52
N VAL A 309 -52.62 -16.39 10.04
CA VAL A 309 -52.18 -17.30 8.98
C VAL A 309 -51.98 -16.53 7.66
N LYS A 310 -52.90 -15.62 7.32
CA LYS A 310 -52.80 -14.78 6.11
C LYS A 310 -51.57 -13.86 6.15
N ILE A 311 -51.26 -13.26 7.31
CA ILE A 311 -50.05 -12.46 7.53
C ILE A 311 -48.79 -13.30 7.37
N ASN A 312 -48.75 -14.50 7.95
CA ASN A 312 -47.60 -15.41 7.84
C ASN A 312 -47.32 -15.82 6.40
N ILE A 313 -48.35 -16.19 5.63
CA ILE A 313 -48.21 -16.53 4.20
C ILE A 313 -47.66 -15.33 3.41
N ARG A 314 -48.19 -14.13 3.64
CA ARG A 314 -47.71 -12.91 2.96
C ARG A 314 -46.27 -12.58 3.33
N THR A 315 -45.90 -12.72 4.60
CA THR A 315 -44.54 -12.47 5.09
C THR A 315 -43.54 -13.46 4.50
N ALA A 316 -43.89 -14.76 4.45
CA ALA A 316 -43.06 -15.78 3.84
C ALA A 316 -42.84 -15.53 2.34
N LYS A 317 -43.88 -15.10 1.61
CA LYS A 317 -43.77 -14.72 0.20
C LYS A 317 -42.82 -13.53 0.00
N LEU A 318 -43.02 -12.45 0.77
CA LEU A 318 -42.17 -11.24 0.69
C LEU A 318 -40.71 -11.53 1.08
N LEU A 319 -40.49 -12.37 2.08
CA LEU A 319 -39.12 -12.77 2.48
C LEU A 319 -38.42 -13.54 1.36
N ARG A 320 -39.14 -14.45 0.69
CA ARG A 320 -38.61 -15.21 -0.45
C ARG A 320 -38.26 -14.28 -1.63
N GLU A 321 -39.14 -13.35 -1.97
CA GLU A 321 -38.87 -12.34 -3.01
C GLU A 321 -37.68 -11.44 -2.65
N SER A 322 -37.55 -11.05 -1.38
CA SER A 322 -36.40 -10.26 -0.89
C SER A 322 -35.08 -11.05 -0.95
N GLN A 323 -35.09 -12.32 -0.58
CA GLN A 323 -33.92 -13.20 -0.69
C GLN A 323 -33.50 -13.39 -2.14
N GLU A 324 -34.44 -13.68 -3.04
CA GLU A 324 -34.18 -13.81 -4.48
C GLU A 324 -33.58 -12.50 -5.05
N GLN A 325 -34.08 -11.33 -4.63
CA GLN A 325 -33.51 -10.04 -5.03
C GLN A 325 -32.10 -9.80 -4.47
N ALA A 326 -31.85 -10.17 -3.21
CA ALA A 326 -30.53 -10.02 -2.59
C ALA A 326 -29.47 -10.90 -3.26
N GLU A 327 -29.81 -12.16 -3.57
CA GLU A 327 -28.93 -13.08 -4.30
C GLU A 327 -28.58 -12.55 -5.70
N ALA A 328 -29.59 -12.02 -6.43
CA ALA A 328 -29.37 -11.43 -7.74
C ALA A 328 -28.45 -10.19 -7.69
N LEU A 329 -28.65 -9.31 -6.71
CA LEU A 329 -27.79 -8.13 -6.49
C LEU A 329 -26.36 -8.53 -6.16
N GLN A 330 -26.17 -9.53 -5.28
CA GLN A 330 -24.84 -10.00 -4.91
C GLN A 330 -24.09 -10.59 -6.11
N ALA A 331 -24.78 -11.35 -6.98
CA ALA A 331 -24.20 -11.86 -8.22
C ALA A 331 -23.82 -10.70 -9.18
N GLN A 332 -24.66 -9.67 -9.27
CA GLN A 332 -24.39 -8.49 -10.09
C GLN A 332 -23.20 -7.67 -9.56
N GLU A 333 -23.10 -7.51 -8.24
CA GLU A 333 -21.98 -6.82 -7.57
C GLU A 333 -20.65 -7.54 -7.82
N GLU A 334 -20.61 -8.86 -7.68
CA GLU A 334 -19.42 -9.67 -7.94
C GLU A 334 -19.00 -9.59 -9.42
N GLN A 335 -19.96 -9.61 -10.35
CA GLN A 335 -19.67 -9.42 -11.78
C GLN A 335 -19.12 -8.02 -12.08
N MET A 336 -19.67 -6.98 -11.45
CA MET A 336 -19.12 -5.62 -11.58
C MET A 336 -17.71 -5.50 -11.00
N ARG A 337 -17.43 -6.16 -9.87
CA ARG A 337 -16.10 -6.20 -9.26
C ARG A 337 -15.08 -6.82 -10.20
N GLN A 338 -15.39 -7.98 -10.79
CA GLN A 338 -14.52 -8.64 -11.77
C GLN A 338 -14.24 -7.76 -13.00
N ASN A 339 -15.29 -7.15 -13.56
CA ASN A 339 -15.13 -6.23 -14.70
C ASN A 339 -14.26 -5.02 -14.35
N MET A 340 -14.37 -4.50 -13.12
CA MET A 340 -13.58 -3.36 -12.66
C MET A 340 -12.11 -3.73 -12.43
N GLU A 341 -11.84 -4.92 -11.88
CA GLU A 341 -10.48 -5.47 -11.74
C GLU A 341 -9.81 -5.69 -13.12
N GLU A 342 -10.54 -6.26 -14.09
CA GLU A 342 -10.03 -6.47 -15.46
C GLU A 342 -9.76 -5.13 -16.17
N LEU A 343 -10.67 -4.16 -16.04
CA LEU A 343 -10.49 -2.84 -16.65
C LEU A 343 -9.32 -2.07 -16.01
N GLN A 344 -9.12 -2.17 -14.70
CA GLN A 344 -7.97 -1.60 -14.02
C GLN A 344 -6.65 -2.24 -14.49
N ALA A 345 -6.59 -3.57 -14.57
CA ALA A 345 -5.41 -4.27 -15.07
C ALA A 345 -5.06 -3.85 -16.51
N THR A 346 -6.09 -3.71 -17.37
CA THR A 346 -5.91 -3.25 -18.75
C THR A 346 -5.39 -1.81 -18.81
N GLN A 347 -5.90 -0.94 -17.93
CA GLN A 347 -5.47 0.46 -17.84
C GLN A 347 -4.02 0.58 -17.34
N GLU A 348 -3.63 -0.23 -16.35
CA GLU A 348 -2.26 -0.31 -15.83
C GLU A 348 -1.29 -0.83 -16.90
N GLU A 349 -1.64 -1.89 -17.62
CA GLU A 349 -0.87 -2.43 -18.74
C GLU A 349 -0.65 -1.37 -19.84
N ALA A 350 -1.71 -0.68 -20.25
CA ALA A 350 -1.64 0.39 -21.26
C ALA A 350 -0.76 1.56 -20.80
N THR A 351 -0.88 1.98 -19.54
CA THR A 351 -0.05 3.04 -18.96
C THR A 351 1.41 2.64 -18.98
N ARG A 352 1.72 1.40 -18.57
CA ARG A 352 3.09 0.87 -18.56
C ARG A 352 3.69 0.77 -19.97
N GLN A 353 2.88 0.41 -20.98
CA GLN A 353 3.33 0.42 -22.38
C GLN A 353 3.62 1.84 -22.86
N SER A 354 2.78 2.81 -22.52
CA SER A 354 3.00 4.23 -22.82
C SER A 354 4.30 4.74 -22.20
N GLU A 355 4.55 4.45 -20.91
CA GLU A 355 5.79 4.83 -20.22
C GLU A 355 7.04 4.22 -20.89
N LYS A 356 6.98 2.93 -21.25
CA LYS A 356 8.07 2.28 -21.99
C LYS A 356 8.32 2.94 -23.35
N PHE A 357 7.26 3.31 -24.07
CA PHE A 357 7.37 3.96 -25.37
C PHE A 357 7.95 5.38 -25.27
N VAL A 358 7.54 6.15 -24.26
CA VAL A 358 8.11 7.48 -23.96
C VAL A 358 9.59 7.35 -23.60
N SER A 359 9.93 6.41 -22.72
CA SER A 359 11.32 6.14 -22.34
C SER A 359 12.18 5.77 -23.55
N PHE A 360 11.72 4.83 -24.38
CA PHE A 360 12.38 4.46 -25.63
C PHE A 360 12.58 5.66 -26.56
N THR A 361 11.54 6.46 -26.77
CA THR A 361 11.59 7.67 -27.63
C THR A 361 12.60 8.68 -27.11
N ASN A 362 12.68 8.88 -25.79
CA ASN A 362 13.67 9.74 -25.17
C ASN A 362 15.10 9.21 -25.37
N SER A 363 15.33 7.90 -25.20
CA SER A 363 16.64 7.29 -25.46
C SER A 363 17.10 7.49 -26.91
N VAL A 364 16.19 7.31 -27.87
CA VAL A 364 16.47 7.60 -29.29
C VAL A 364 16.80 9.08 -29.49
N ASN A 365 16.03 9.98 -28.89
CA ASN A 365 16.24 11.42 -29.02
C ASN A 365 17.58 11.91 -28.44
N HIS A 366 18.12 11.24 -27.42
CA HIS A 366 19.45 11.55 -26.87
C HIS A 366 20.59 10.94 -27.71
N THR A 367 20.34 9.84 -28.41
CA THR A 367 21.39 9.08 -29.10
C THR A 367 21.54 9.48 -30.57
N LEU A 368 20.44 9.70 -31.28
CA LEU A 368 20.42 9.98 -32.71
C LEU A 368 20.06 11.42 -33.03
N ILE A 369 20.58 11.93 -34.14
CA ILE A 369 19.99 13.09 -34.80
C ILE A 369 18.68 12.60 -35.43
N ARG A 370 17.56 13.22 -35.07
CA ARG A 370 16.24 12.83 -35.60
C ARG A 370 15.51 14.02 -36.16
N ALA A 371 14.95 13.83 -37.34
CA ALA A 371 14.01 14.75 -37.94
C ALA A 371 12.87 13.99 -38.63
N GLU A 372 11.72 14.64 -38.75
CA GLU A 372 10.60 14.16 -39.54
C GLU A 372 10.27 15.21 -40.60
N TYR A 373 10.12 14.76 -41.83
CA TYR A 373 9.79 15.61 -42.97
C TYR A 373 8.48 15.16 -43.58
N ASP A 374 7.73 16.10 -44.16
CA ASP A 374 6.61 15.75 -45.03
C ASP A 374 7.11 15.19 -46.37
N VAL A 375 6.17 14.73 -47.20
CA VAL A 375 6.47 14.19 -48.53
C VAL A 375 7.09 15.22 -49.49
N ASN A 376 6.95 16.52 -49.20
CA ASN A 376 7.52 17.60 -50.00
C ASN A 376 8.88 18.06 -49.48
N GLY A 377 9.47 17.40 -48.48
CA GLY A 377 10.77 17.80 -47.92
C GLY A 377 10.73 18.90 -46.88
N VAL A 378 9.55 19.25 -46.36
CA VAL A 378 9.38 20.27 -45.32
C VAL A 378 9.56 19.64 -43.95
N LEU A 379 10.42 20.23 -43.12
CA LEU A 379 10.69 19.74 -41.75
C LEU A 379 9.45 19.95 -40.85
N LEU A 380 8.91 18.84 -40.34
CA LEU A 380 7.78 18.77 -39.39
C LEU A 380 8.26 18.78 -37.94
N TYR A 381 9.35 18.07 -37.66
CA TYR A 381 9.88 17.94 -36.32
C TYR A 381 11.39 17.70 -36.37
N ALA A 382 12.13 18.31 -35.44
CA ALA A 382 13.52 17.97 -35.18
C ALA A 382 13.73 17.80 -33.67
N ASN A 383 14.57 16.83 -33.30
CA ASN A 383 14.94 16.63 -31.91
C ASN A 383 16.07 17.59 -31.47
N THR A 384 16.31 17.68 -30.17
CA THR A 384 17.35 18.57 -29.62
C THR A 384 18.74 18.28 -30.18
N LYS A 385 19.05 17.02 -30.49
CA LYS A 385 20.36 16.64 -31.04
C LYS A 385 20.56 17.18 -32.46
N PHE A 386 19.52 17.17 -33.28
CA PHE A 386 19.50 17.82 -34.59
C PHE A 386 19.80 19.31 -34.46
N LEU A 387 19.08 20.02 -33.60
CA LEU A 387 19.28 21.45 -33.39
C LEU A 387 20.72 21.76 -32.95
N ASN A 388 21.24 21.04 -31.96
CA ASN A 388 22.59 21.25 -31.45
C ASN A 388 23.67 20.97 -32.49
N LYS A 389 23.54 19.87 -33.26
CA LYS A 389 24.56 19.45 -34.25
C LYS A 389 24.54 20.32 -35.50
N LEU A 390 23.38 20.80 -35.93
CA LEU A 390 23.27 21.75 -37.05
C LEU A 390 23.38 23.22 -36.61
N GLU A 391 23.63 23.49 -35.33
CA GLU A 391 23.85 24.82 -34.74
C GLU A 391 22.63 25.78 -34.83
N TYR A 392 21.42 25.23 -34.70
CA TYR A 392 20.17 26.00 -34.60
C TYR A 392 19.69 26.09 -33.16
N SER A 393 19.11 27.23 -32.78
CA SER A 393 18.77 27.50 -31.37
C SER A 393 17.42 26.94 -30.93
N SER A 394 16.48 26.71 -31.88
CA SER A 394 15.15 26.18 -31.57
C SER A 394 14.47 25.62 -32.82
N ASN A 395 13.43 24.79 -32.61
CA ASN A 395 12.65 24.23 -33.71
C ASN A 395 12.00 25.30 -34.59
N SER A 396 11.60 26.45 -34.05
CA SER A 396 10.98 27.52 -34.85
C SER A 396 11.88 28.13 -35.93
N GLU A 397 13.21 27.94 -35.86
CA GLU A 397 14.13 28.37 -36.91
C GLU A 397 14.16 27.44 -38.13
N VAL A 398 13.87 26.16 -37.90
CA VAL A 398 14.05 25.07 -38.88
C VAL A 398 12.73 24.43 -39.32
N GLU A 399 11.71 24.44 -38.47
CA GLU A 399 10.38 23.91 -38.75
C GLU A 399 9.75 24.70 -39.91
N GLY A 400 9.17 23.98 -40.87
CA GLY A 400 8.66 24.58 -42.10
C GLY A 400 9.74 24.91 -43.16
N LYS A 401 11.03 24.65 -42.90
CA LYS A 401 12.09 24.78 -43.90
C LYS A 401 12.22 23.51 -44.73
N HIS A 402 12.58 23.67 -46.00
CA HIS A 402 12.83 22.56 -46.90
C HIS A 402 14.21 21.94 -46.62
N ILE A 403 14.31 20.61 -46.63
CA ILE A 403 15.52 19.85 -46.31
C ILE A 403 16.75 20.26 -47.10
N SER A 404 16.57 20.74 -48.33
CA SER A 404 17.64 21.29 -49.18
C SER A 404 18.41 22.45 -48.55
N MET A 405 17.89 23.08 -47.48
CA MET A 405 18.57 24.12 -46.70
C MET A 405 19.78 23.56 -45.94
N PHE A 406 19.75 22.28 -45.59
CA PHE A 406 20.81 21.62 -44.82
C PHE A 406 21.81 20.88 -45.72
N VAL A 407 21.63 20.89 -47.04
CA VAL A 407 22.48 20.19 -48.01
C VAL A 407 23.32 21.20 -48.79
N ASN A 408 24.59 20.88 -49.03
CA ASN A 408 25.48 21.74 -49.81
C ASN A 408 24.98 21.87 -51.26
N LYS A 409 25.20 23.04 -51.89
CA LYS A 409 24.80 23.28 -53.29
C LYS A 409 25.43 22.28 -54.27
N LYS A 410 26.64 21.79 -54.00
CA LYS A 410 27.33 20.83 -54.88
C LYS A 410 26.69 19.44 -54.85
N ASP A 411 26.03 19.08 -53.75
CA ASP A 411 25.48 17.74 -53.51
C ASP A 411 23.95 17.70 -53.71
N ARG A 412 23.34 18.85 -54.05
CA ARG A 412 21.89 19.01 -54.13
C ARG A 412 21.26 18.20 -55.27
N GLU A 413 21.86 18.18 -56.46
CA GLU A 413 21.30 17.43 -57.61
C GLU A 413 21.16 15.94 -57.29
N TRP A 414 22.22 15.34 -56.72
CA TRP A 414 22.20 13.95 -56.29
C TRP A 414 21.22 13.69 -55.13
N PHE A 415 21.12 14.62 -54.18
CA PHE A 415 20.21 14.49 -53.04
C PHE A 415 18.73 14.57 -53.46
N ASP A 416 18.40 15.45 -54.40
CA ASP A 416 17.01 15.64 -54.87
C ASP A 416 16.49 14.37 -55.57
N GLU A 417 17.34 13.63 -56.30
CA GLU A 417 16.99 12.31 -56.88
C GLU A 417 16.61 11.28 -55.80
N ILE A 418 17.37 11.26 -54.69
CA ILE A 418 17.08 10.39 -53.54
C ILE A 418 15.74 10.79 -52.91
N TRP A 419 15.52 12.10 -52.75
CA TRP A 419 14.29 12.61 -52.14
C TRP A 419 13.05 12.29 -52.98
N GLU A 420 13.10 12.47 -54.30
CA GLU A 420 12.01 12.12 -55.21
C GLU A 420 11.66 10.63 -55.16
N SER A 421 12.67 9.75 -55.06
CA SER A 421 12.46 8.32 -54.89
C SER A 421 11.72 8.00 -53.58
N LEU A 422 12.12 8.64 -52.47
CA LEU A 422 11.49 8.46 -51.16
C LEU A 422 10.06 9.00 -51.13
N ALA A 423 9.83 10.20 -51.66
CA ALA A 423 8.50 10.83 -51.71
C ALA A 423 7.48 9.99 -52.48
N ASN A 424 7.93 9.30 -53.54
CA ASN A 424 7.10 8.38 -54.34
C ASN A 424 6.96 6.97 -53.72
N GLY A 425 7.48 6.76 -52.50
CA GLY A 425 7.37 5.50 -51.77
C GLY A 425 8.40 4.43 -52.15
N GLY A 426 9.53 4.85 -52.73
CA GLY A 426 10.69 4.02 -53.04
C GLY A 426 11.41 3.45 -51.81
N HIS A 427 12.58 2.84 -52.04
CA HIS A 427 13.38 2.22 -50.98
C HIS A 427 13.97 3.29 -50.04
N HIS A 428 14.20 2.91 -48.77
CA HIS A 428 14.88 3.80 -47.81
C HIS A 428 16.30 4.09 -48.28
N PHE A 429 16.80 5.28 -47.97
CA PHE A 429 18.20 5.63 -48.18
C PHE A 429 18.99 5.31 -46.91
N GLU A 430 20.16 4.71 -47.06
CA GLU A 430 21.16 4.52 -45.99
C GLU A 430 22.54 4.85 -46.55
N GLY A 431 23.26 5.77 -45.92
CA GLY A 431 24.62 6.11 -46.35
C GLY A 431 25.22 7.34 -45.69
N ASP A 432 26.45 7.64 -46.10
CA ASP A 432 27.16 8.86 -45.72
C ASP A 432 26.46 10.08 -46.33
N MET A 433 26.13 11.06 -45.47
CA MET A 433 25.51 12.30 -45.85
C MET A 433 26.24 13.49 -45.24
N LYS A 434 26.57 14.45 -46.10
CA LYS A 434 27.18 15.72 -45.74
C LYS A 434 26.12 16.81 -45.62
N HIS A 435 25.89 17.29 -44.41
CA HIS A 435 25.04 18.43 -44.11
C HIS A 435 25.85 19.69 -43.84
N VAL A 436 25.19 20.84 -43.92
CA VAL A 436 25.77 22.16 -43.65
C VAL A 436 25.09 22.77 -42.43
N THR A 437 25.88 23.15 -41.43
CA THR A 437 25.38 23.80 -40.21
C THR A 437 25.01 25.26 -40.46
N LYS A 438 24.35 25.92 -39.50
CA LYS A 438 24.00 27.35 -39.58
C LYS A 438 25.22 28.26 -39.80
N SER A 439 26.39 27.92 -39.27
CA SER A 439 27.64 28.68 -39.48
C SER A 439 28.37 28.34 -40.78
N GLY A 440 27.85 27.40 -41.58
CA GLY A 440 28.43 26.98 -42.85
C GLY A 440 29.49 25.89 -42.73
N LYS A 441 29.59 25.22 -41.57
CA LYS A 441 30.51 24.08 -41.39
C LYS A 441 29.91 22.81 -41.97
N ASP A 442 30.79 21.90 -42.34
CA ASP A 442 30.42 20.56 -42.78
C ASP A 442 30.13 19.67 -41.56
N LEU A 443 28.98 19.00 -41.58
CA LEU A 443 28.60 17.94 -40.66
C LEU A 443 28.50 16.64 -41.46
N TRP A 444 29.34 15.66 -41.14
CA TRP A 444 29.23 14.33 -41.74
C TRP A 444 28.35 13.46 -40.86
N THR A 445 27.42 12.76 -41.51
CA THR A 445 26.54 11.83 -40.85
C THR A 445 26.44 10.51 -41.59
N ILE A 446 26.26 9.41 -40.88
CA ILE A 446 25.66 8.20 -41.48
C ILE A 446 24.16 8.32 -41.21
N ALA A 447 23.38 8.45 -42.28
CA ALA A 447 21.98 8.80 -42.23
C ALA A 447 21.10 7.73 -42.87
N THR A 448 19.92 7.56 -42.29
CA THR A 448 18.83 6.79 -42.86
C THR A 448 17.62 7.70 -43.07
N TYR A 449 17.04 7.65 -44.28
CA TYR A 449 15.74 8.26 -44.58
C TYR A 449 14.73 7.16 -44.87
N THR A 450 13.73 7.02 -44.00
CA THR A 450 12.75 5.92 -44.04
C THR A 450 11.33 6.46 -44.18
N CYS A 451 10.56 5.92 -45.12
CA CYS A 451 9.16 6.29 -45.30
C CYS A 451 8.27 5.70 -44.19
N VAL A 452 7.54 6.55 -43.47
CA VAL A 452 6.46 6.16 -42.56
C VAL A 452 5.17 6.15 -43.37
N ARG A 453 4.49 5.00 -43.40
CA ARG A 453 3.31 4.78 -44.23
C ARG A 453 2.03 4.87 -43.40
N ASN A 454 0.99 5.42 -44.00
CA ASN A 454 -0.36 5.41 -43.44
C ASN A 454 -1.00 3.99 -43.60
N PRO A 455 -2.16 3.71 -42.95
CA PRO A 455 -2.85 2.43 -43.07
C PRO A 455 -3.26 2.05 -44.51
N ASN A 456 -3.31 3.03 -45.42
CA ASN A 456 -3.67 2.84 -46.82
C ASN A 456 -2.43 2.58 -47.73
N GLY A 457 -1.23 2.50 -47.16
CA GLY A 457 0.04 2.20 -47.86
C GLY A 457 0.76 3.40 -48.48
N GLY A 458 0.16 4.60 -48.46
CA GLY A 458 0.78 5.84 -48.92
C GLY A 458 1.81 6.38 -47.91
N VAL A 459 2.82 7.10 -48.41
CA VAL A 459 3.82 7.76 -47.54
C VAL A 459 3.15 8.92 -46.81
N GLU A 460 3.17 8.88 -45.48
CA GLU A 460 2.65 9.95 -44.61
C GLU A 460 3.75 10.99 -44.33
N LYS A 461 4.95 10.50 -44.00
CA LYS A 461 6.13 11.31 -43.67
C LYS A 461 7.41 10.53 -43.89
N VAL A 462 8.54 11.22 -43.92
CA VAL A 462 9.89 10.63 -44.00
C VAL A 462 10.61 10.85 -42.67
N LEU A 463 11.00 9.75 -42.02
CA LEU A 463 11.79 9.76 -40.80
C LEU A 463 13.28 9.78 -41.16
N PHE A 464 13.97 10.80 -40.69
CA PHE A 464 15.43 10.92 -40.74
C PHE A 464 16.03 10.52 -39.40
N LEU A 465 16.96 9.58 -39.43
CA LEU A 465 17.79 9.18 -38.30
C LEU A 465 19.25 9.24 -38.72
N ALA A 466 20.11 9.84 -37.91
CA ALA A 466 21.52 9.94 -38.26
C ALA A 466 22.46 9.92 -37.06
N PHE A 467 23.65 9.38 -37.29
CA PHE A 467 24.81 9.48 -36.38
C PHE A 467 25.79 10.51 -36.93
N ASP A 468 26.33 11.36 -36.07
CA ASP A 468 27.43 12.24 -36.41
C ASP A 468 28.73 11.45 -36.50
N THR A 469 29.34 11.44 -37.67
CA THR A 469 30.60 10.75 -37.97
C THR A 469 31.70 11.74 -38.36
N THR A 470 31.53 13.04 -38.09
CA THR A 470 32.46 14.11 -38.50
C THR A 470 33.87 13.90 -38.00
N GLU A 471 34.03 13.56 -36.72
CA GLU A 471 35.37 13.31 -36.14
C GLU A 471 36.02 12.07 -36.78
N GLN A 472 35.26 10.99 -36.94
CA GLN A 472 35.74 9.74 -37.55
C GLN A 472 36.14 9.96 -39.02
N LYS A 473 35.32 10.70 -39.78
CA LYS A 473 35.60 11.01 -41.18
C LYS A 473 36.84 11.91 -41.31
N ASN A 474 36.98 12.92 -40.45
CA ASN A 474 38.17 13.76 -40.42
C ASN A 474 39.43 12.99 -40.03
N GLN A 475 39.35 12.09 -39.05
CA GLN A 475 40.46 11.20 -38.69
C GLN A 475 40.82 10.25 -39.84
N SER A 476 39.82 9.67 -40.52
CA SER A 476 40.06 8.83 -41.70
C SER A 476 40.80 9.59 -42.79
N LEU A 477 40.36 10.82 -43.10
CA LEU A 477 41.02 11.68 -44.09
C LEU A 477 42.43 12.10 -43.66
N ASP A 478 42.65 12.35 -42.37
CA ASP A 478 43.97 12.66 -41.83
C ASP A 478 44.92 11.45 -41.91
N PHE A 479 44.46 10.26 -41.51
CA PHE A 479 45.23 9.02 -41.63
C PHE A 479 45.57 8.69 -43.09
N GLU A 480 44.61 8.82 -44.01
CA GLU A 480 44.88 8.68 -45.44
C GLU A 480 45.96 9.65 -45.90
N GLY A 481 45.89 10.92 -45.47
CA GLY A 481 46.92 11.92 -45.73
C GLY A 481 48.30 11.56 -45.16
N GLN A 482 48.36 11.06 -43.91
CA GLN A 482 49.60 10.63 -43.26
C GLN A 482 50.21 9.39 -43.93
N ILE A 483 49.39 8.39 -44.26
CA ILE A 483 49.82 7.19 -44.99
C ILE A 483 50.37 7.57 -46.36
N GLU A 484 49.71 8.50 -47.07
CA GLU A 484 50.19 8.99 -48.36
C GLU A 484 51.54 9.74 -48.22
N ALA A 485 51.73 10.53 -47.17
CA ALA A 485 53.01 11.17 -46.89
C ALA A 485 54.13 10.15 -46.57
N LEU A 486 53.83 9.12 -45.77
CA LEU A 486 54.75 8.01 -45.46
C LEU A 486 55.09 7.18 -46.71
N ASN A 487 54.08 6.91 -47.56
CA ASN A 487 54.26 6.19 -48.80
C ASN A 487 55.26 6.89 -49.75
N ARG A 488 55.42 8.22 -49.65
CA ARG A 488 56.36 9.00 -50.46
C ARG A 488 57.78 9.09 -49.86
N SER A 489 57.93 9.02 -48.53
CA SER A 489 59.19 9.32 -47.84
C SER A 489 60.03 8.09 -47.46
N SER A 490 59.39 6.98 -47.10
CA SER A 490 60.04 5.73 -46.65
C SER A 490 59.72 4.58 -47.60
N ILE A 491 60.57 3.56 -47.65
CA ILE A 491 60.28 2.32 -48.36
C ILE A 491 59.28 1.53 -47.51
N LYS A 492 58.15 1.14 -48.08
CA LYS A 492 57.14 0.30 -47.42
C LYS A 492 56.87 -0.93 -48.25
N VAL A 493 56.94 -2.10 -47.63
CA VAL A 493 56.57 -3.39 -48.25
C VAL A 493 55.70 -4.16 -47.27
N GLU A 494 54.60 -4.69 -47.77
CA GLU A 494 53.69 -5.56 -47.03
C GLU A 494 53.87 -6.99 -47.50
N TYR A 495 54.00 -7.90 -46.55
CA TYR A 495 54.22 -9.32 -46.79
C TYR A 495 53.12 -10.15 -46.13
N SER A 496 52.81 -11.30 -46.72
CA SER A 496 52.04 -12.34 -46.05
C SER A 496 52.83 -12.93 -44.87
N PRO A 497 52.18 -13.62 -43.93
CA PRO A 497 52.89 -14.35 -42.87
C PRO A 497 53.91 -15.36 -43.41
N THR A 498 53.69 -15.89 -44.62
CA THR A 498 54.60 -16.80 -45.33
C THR A 498 55.78 -16.10 -46.02
N GLY A 499 55.78 -14.76 -46.07
CA GLY A 499 56.85 -13.95 -46.64
C GLY A 499 56.64 -13.53 -48.09
N ASP A 500 55.50 -13.80 -48.70
CA ASP A 500 55.18 -13.35 -50.06
C ASP A 500 54.85 -11.85 -50.06
N VAL A 501 55.35 -11.08 -51.03
CA VAL A 501 55.01 -9.65 -51.13
C VAL A 501 53.54 -9.49 -51.54
N ILE A 502 52.75 -8.86 -50.67
CA ILE A 502 51.34 -8.49 -50.92
C ILE A 502 51.27 -7.18 -51.69
N ASP A 503 52.01 -6.18 -51.20
CA ASP A 503 52.00 -4.82 -51.74
C ASP A 503 53.30 -4.09 -51.41
N ALA A 504 53.64 -3.07 -52.20
CA ALA A 504 54.80 -2.22 -51.96
C ALA A 504 54.48 -0.80 -52.41
N ASN A 505 55.10 0.20 -51.80
CA ASN A 505 54.89 1.60 -52.21
C ASN A 505 55.81 2.01 -53.38
N ASP A 506 55.53 3.16 -54.00
CA ASP A 506 56.32 3.64 -55.14
C ASP A 506 57.80 3.89 -54.77
N LYS A 507 58.07 4.20 -53.49
CA LYS A 507 59.45 4.37 -53.00
C LYS A 507 60.25 3.06 -53.05
N PHE A 508 59.62 1.93 -52.77
CA PHE A 508 60.22 0.61 -52.97
C PHE A 508 60.60 0.40 -54.44
N GLN A 509 59.70 0.67 -55.38
CA GLN A 509 59.98 0.53 -56.81
C GLN A 509 61.17 1.40 -57.25
N GLN A 510 61.24 2.64 -56.77
CA GLN A 510 62.35 3.56 -57.09
C GLN A 510 63.71 3.06 -56.60
N VAL A 511 63.77 2.45 -55.40
CA VAL A 511 65.02 2.06 -54.76
C VAL A 511 65.44 0.63 -55.11
N PHE A 512 64.50 -0.32 -55.09
CA PHE A 512 64.77 -1.73 -55.39
C PHE A 512 64.69 -2.06 -56.88
N GLY A 513 64.04 -1.22 -57.70
CA GLY A 513 63.96 -1.37 -59.16
C GLY A 513 62.97 -2.44 -59.66
N PHE A 514 62.18 -3.06 -58.77
CA PHE A 514 61.11 -3.98 -59.15
C PHE A 514 59.82 -3.20 -59.43
N SER A 515 59.10 -3.56 -60.50
CA SER A 515 57.75 -3.03 -60.73
C SER A 515 56.76 -3.60 -59.71
N HIS A 516 55.61 -2.95 -59.49
CA HIS A 516 54.56 -3.47 -58.59
C HIS A 516 54.15 -4.90 -58.93
N ALA A 517 54.07 -5.25 -60.21
CA ALA A 517 53.74 -6.60 -60.66
C ALA A 517 54.88 -7.60 -60.38
N ASP A 518 56.14 -7.22 -60.64
CA ASP A 518 57.30 -8.08 -60.39
C ASP A 518 57.50 -8.32 -58.89
N ALA A 519 57.29 -7.28 -58.06
CA ALA A 519 57.44 -7.34 -56.61
C ALA A 519 56.54 -8.42 -55.99
N LYS A 520 55.28 -8.52 -56.43
CA LYS A 520 54.31 -9.53 -55.95
C LYS A 520 54.67 -10.98 -56.29
N THR A 521 55.64 -11.20 -57.18
CA THR A 521 56.18 -12.54 -57.49
C THR A 521 57.37 -12.94 -56.62
N LYS A 522 57.81 -12.04 -55.73
CA LYS A 522 58.95 -12.24 -54.84
C LYS A 522 58.51 -12.61 -53.43
N VAL A 523 59.38 -13.34 -52.76
CA VAL A 523 59.31 -13.56 -51.31
C VAL A 523 60.37 -12.73 -50.60
N VAL A 524 60.18 -12.43 -49.32
CA VAL A 524 61.12 -11.62 -48.52
C VAL A 524 62.56 -12.13 -48.62
N PHE A 525 62.75 -13.44 -48.69
CA PHE A 525 64.05 -14.10 -48.79
C PHE A 525 64.77 -13.84 -50.12
N ASP A 526 64.06 -13.47 -51.19
CA ASP A 526 64.66 -13.18 -52.50
C ASP A 526 65.50 -11.89 -52.49
N PHE A 527 65.29 -11.03 -51.48
CA PHE A 527 66.05 -9.79 -51.31
C PHE A 527 67.35 -9.98 -50.52
N PHE A 528 67.75 -11.20 -50.17
CA PHE A 528 68.94 -11.49 -49.36
C PHE A 528 69.84 -12.53 -50.02
N HIS A 529 71.13 -12.55 -49.64
CA HIS A 529 72.04 -13.61 -50.09
C HIS A 529 71.70 -14.95 -49.44
N ALA A 530 71.94 -16.04 -50.17
CA ALA A 530 71.72 -17.40 -49.67
C ALA A 530 72.46 -17.71 -48.35
N ASN A 531 73.61 -17.05 -48.12
CA ASN A 531 74.40 -17.22 -46.89
C ASN A 531 73.70 -16.62 -45.65
N ASP A 532 72.88 -15.58 -45.84
CA ASP A 532 72.20 -14.87 -44.75
C ASP A 532 70.81 -15.45 -44.46
N ARG A 533 70.35 -16.42 -45.26
CA ARG A 533 69.00 -16.99 -45.19
C ARG A 533 68.61 -17.47 -43.79
N LYS A 534 69.48 -18.19 -43.09
CA LYS A 534 69.21 -18.67 -41.72
C LYS A 534 68.98 -17.53 -40.72
N GLN A 535 69.68 -16.41 -40.88
CA GLN A 535 69.52 -15.25 -40.02
C GLN A 535 68.16 -14.58 -40.30
N ILE A 536 67.79 -14.44 -41.57
CA ILE A 536 66.52 -13.83 -41.97
C ILE A 536 65.33 -14.72 -41.59
N GLU A 537 65.44 -16.05 -41.69
CA GLU A 537 64.41 -16.99 -41.22
C GLU A 537 64.15 -16.84 -39.71
N GLY A 538 65.20 -16.68 -38.89
CA GLY A 538 65.05 -16.40 -37.46
C GLY A 538 64.38 -15.05 -37.19
N ILE A 539 64.77 -14.01 -37.91
CA ILE A 539 64.13 -12.69 -37.83
C ILE A 539 62.64 -12.78 -38.22
N TRP A 540 62.31 -13.56 -39.25
CA TRP A 540 60.94 -13.74 -39.71
C TRP A 540 60.07 -14.49 -38.69
N ASP A 541 60.62 -15.54 -38.08
CA ASP A 541 59.97 -16.29 -37.00
C ASP A 541 59.68 -15.38 -35.81
N ASP A 542 60.67 -14.61 -35.34
CA ASP A 542 60.50 -13.65 -34.24
C ASP A 542 59.40 -12.61 -34.56
N VAL A 543 59.38 -12.05 -35.76
CA VAL A 543 58.38 -11.05 -36.19
C VAL A 543 56.97 -11.64 -36.24
N THR A 544 56.81 -12.86 -36.77
CA THR A 544 55.50 -13.53 -36.80
C THR A 544 55.03 -13.99 -35.41
N HIS A 545 55.92 -14.10 -34.43
CA HIS A 545 55.59 -14.30 -33.01
C HIS A 545 55.44 -12.98 -32.23
N GLY A 546 55.42 -11.84 -32.93
CA GLY A 546 55.13 -10.52 -32.35
C GLY A 546 56.34 -9.75 -31.82
N ILE A 547 57.56 -10.24 -32.04
CA ILE A 547 58.80 -9.55 -31.68
C ILE A 547 59.28 -8.75 -32.91
N PRO A 548 59.11 -7.42 -32.95
CA PRO A 548 59.53 -6.64 -34.11
C PRO A 548 61.05 -6.67 -34.26
N PHE A 549 61.51 -6.74 -35.51
CA PHE A 549 62.91 -6.54 -35.82
C PHE A 549 63.16 -5.07 -36.12
N GLU A 550 64.18 -4.49 -35.50
CA GLU A 550 64.72 -3.17 -35.83
C GLU A 550 66.22 -3.29 -36.05
N GLY A 551 66.70 -2.89 -37.23
CA GLY A 551 68.12 -3.00 -37.51
C GLY A 551 68.52 -2.59 -38.92
N GLN A 552 69.79 -2.85 -39.23
CA GLN A 552 70.34 -2.68 -40.56
C GLN A 552 70.53 -4.04 -41.22
N LEU A 553 70.02 -4.16 -42.42
CA LEU A 553 70.08 -5.36 -43.23
C LEU A 553 70.66 -5.04 -44.59
N LYS A 554 71.49 -5.95 -45.10
CA LYS A 554 72.02 -5.86 -46.45
C LYS A 554 71.08 -6.60 -47.38
N MET A 555 70.49 -5.88 -48.34
CA MET A 555 69.54 -6.45 -49.29
C MET A 555 70.00 -6.25 -50.72
N ILE A 556 69.57 -7.15 -51.59
CA ILE A 556 69.87 -7.19 -53.02
C ILE A 556 68.73 -6.52 -53.77
N ILE A 557 69.06 -5.50 -54.55
CA ILE A 557 68.11 -4.84 -55.46
C ILE A 557 68.10 -5.52 -56.83
N ARG A 558 67.15 -5.17 -57.72
CA ARG A 558 66.99 -5.84 -59.03
C ARG A 558 68.26 -5.89 -59.89
N SER A 559 69.14 -4.89 -59.79
CA SER A 559 70.41 -4.85 -60.53
C SER A 559 71.44 -5.87 -60.04
N GLY A 560 71.19 -6.56 -58.92
CA GLY A 560 72.14 -7.44 -58.23
C GLY A 560 73.11 -6.70 -57.31
N GLU A 561 72.97 -5.38 -57.16
CA GLU A 561 73.76 -4.56 -56.23
C GLU A 561 73.31 -4.79 -54.78
N GLU A 562 74.27 -4.89 -53.86
CA GLU A 562 74.01 -4.98 -52.43
C GLU A 562 73.92 -3.60 -51.80
N ARG A 563 72.79 -3.31 -51.15
CA ARG A 563 72.56 -2.05 -50.45
C ARG A 563 72.19 -2.27 -49.00
N TRP A 564 72.59 -1.32 -48.14
CA TRP A 564 72.27 -1.36 -46.72
C TRP A 564 70.96 -0.61 -46.48
N PHE A 565 70.01 -1.27 -45.84
CA PHE A 565 68.75 -0.68 -45.46
C PHE A 565 68.60 -0.71 -43.96
N ARG A 566 68.27 0.43 -43.36
CA ARG A 566 67.82 0.50 -41.98
C ARG A 566 66.30 0.49 -41.98
N GLY A 567 65.70 -0.44 -41.26
CA GLY A 567 64.25 -0.52 -41.21
C GLY A 567 63.74 -1.46 -40.13
N THR A 568 62.43 -1.48 -40.01
CA THR A 568 61.71 -2.33 -39.08
C THR A 568 60.84 -3.33 -39.83
N TYR A 569 60.79 -4.56 -39.34
CA TYR A 569 59.75 -5.53 -39.70
C TYR A 569 58.80 -5.68 -38.51
N THR A 570 57.50 -5.50 -38.74
CA THR A 570 56.49 -5.53 -37.68
C THR A 570 55.24 -6.28 -38.15
N ALA A 571 54.76 -7.20 -37.33
CA ALA A 571 53.50 -7.91 -37.58
C ALA A 571 52.28 -7.01 -37.31
N VAL A 572 51.29 -7.09 -38.20
CA VAL A 572 49.99 -6.46 -38.05
C VAL A 572 48.98 -7.59 -37.86
N ASN A 573 48.29 -7.56 -36.72
CA ASN A 573 47.34 -8.59 -36.34
C ASN A 573 45.94 -8.26 -36.86
N ASP A 574 45.14 -9.30 -37.10
CA ASP A 574 43.71 -9.15 -37.36
C ASP A 574 42.90 -8.94 -36.06
N MET A 575 41.57 -8.90 -36.18
CA MET A 575 40.66 -8.73 -35.05
C MET A 575 40.63 -9.92 -34.07
N TYR A 576 41.21 -11.07 -34.44
CA TYR A 576 41.32 -12.26 -33.60
C TYR A 576 42.70 -12.39 -32.95
N GLY A 577 43.64 -11.49 -33.28
CA GLY A 577 45.00 -11.47 -32.74
C GLY A 577 45.99 -12.34 -33.52
N GLU A 578 45.58 -12.93 -34.65
CA GLU A 578 46.47 -13.67 -35.54
C GLU A 578 47.21 -12.71 -36.47
N VAL A 579 48.44 -13.04 -36.86
CA VAL A 579 49.22 -12.18 -37.76
C VAL A 579 48.59 -12.17 -39.15
N ALA A 580 48.01 -11.04 -39.54
CA ALA A 580 47.38 -10.87 -40.85
C ALA A 580 48.43 -10.59 -41.94
N LYS A 581 49.43 -9.77 -41.62
CA LYS A 581 50.52 -9.39 -42.52
C LYS A 581 51.74 -8.89 -41.75
N VAL A 582 52.90 -8.85 -42.40
CA VAL A 582 54.13 -8.24 -41.88
C VAL A 582 54.47 -7.02 -42.71
N VAL A 583 54.74 -5.88 -42.08
CA VAL A 583 55.09 -4.63 -42.77
C VAL A 583 56.56 -4.31 -42.53
N PHE A 584 57.29 -4.08 -43.61
CA PHE A 584 58.63 -3.49 -43.61
C PHE A 584 58.54 -1.99 -43.86
N ILE A 585 59.17 -1.19 -43.01
CA ILE A 585 59.39 0.24 -43.23
C ILE A 585 60.88 0.55 -43.10
N GLY A 586 61.49 1.15 -44.13
CA GLY A 586 62.93 1.42 -44.08
C GLY A 586 63.43 2.51 -45.02
N HIS A 587 64.72 2.81 -44.86
CA HIS A 587 65.47 3.77 -45.67
C HIS A 587 66.77 3.12 -46.16
N ASP A 588 67.19 3.47 -47.38
CA ASP A 588 68.51 3.14 -47.89
C ASP A 588 69.56 3.96 -47.12
N THR A 589 70.44 3.27 -46.40
CA THR A 589 71.53 3.85 -45.59
C THR A 589 72.91 3.46 -46.12
N THR A 590 73.00 3.07 -47.40
CA THR A 590 74.25 2.56 -47.99
C THR A 590 75.38 3.59 -47.90
N ARG A 591 75.08 4.86 -48.15
CA ARG A 591 76.08 5.94 -48.12
C ARG A 591 76.62 6.16 -46.70
N GLU A 592 75.73 6.21 -45.72
CA GLU A 592 76.06 6.39 -44.31
C GLU A 592 76.90 5.23 -43.80
N LYS A 593 76.56 3.99 -44.20
CA LYS A 593 77.28 2.81 -43.76
C LYS A 593 78.70 2.74 -44.32
N LEU A 594 78.90 3.12 -45.58
CA LEU A 594 80.23 3.20 -46.19
C LEU A 594 81.10 4.27 -45.53
N MET A 595 80.52 5.43 -45.19
CA MET A 595 81.23 6.47 -44.44
C MET A 595 81.63 6.02 -43.03
N GLU A 596 80.74 5.31 -42.32
CA GLU A 596 81.04 4.76 -40.99
C GLU A 596 82.26 3.83 -41.04
N ILE A 597 82.29 2.90 -41.99
CA ILE A 597 83.41 1.97 -42.19
C ILE A 597 84.72 2.74 -42.47
N GLU A 598 84.69 3.73 -43.36
CA GLU A 598 85.86 4.55 -43.69
C GLU A 598 86.38 5.33 -42.46
N THR A 599 85.48 5.89 -41.64
CA THR A 599 85.87 6.63 -40.43
C THR A 599 86.49 5.72 -39.37
N HIS A 600 85.98 4.50 -39.23
CA HIS A 600 86.53 3.52 -38.29
C HIS A 600 87.96 3.11 -38.67
N GLU A 601 88.22 2.86 -39.96
CA GLU A 601 89.55 2.53 -40.47
C GLU A 601 90.56 3.67 -40.24
N LYS A 602 90.16 4.93 -40.52
CA LYS A 602 91.00 6.11 -40.24
C LYS A 602 91.34 6.27 -38.76
N THR A 603 90.39 6.00 -37.87
CA THR A 603 90.57 6.14 -36.42
C THR A 603 91.56 5.11 -35.87
N GLU A 604 91.45 3.85 -36.28
CA GLU A 604 92.42 2.81 -35.89
C GLU A 604 93.83 3.09 -36.44
N GLN A 605 93.94 3.68 -37.63
CA GLN A 605 95.23 4.09 -38.19
C GLN A 605 95.89 5.22 -37.36
N LEU A 606 95.12 6.23 -36.96
CA LEU A 606 95.59 7.32 -36.09
C LEU A 606 96.05 6.80 -34.72
N ARG A 607 95.29 5.88 -34.11
CA ARG A 607 95.61 5.31 -32.80
C ARG A 607 96.96 4.58 -32.79
N ARG A 608 97.31 3.89 -33.88
CA ARG A 608 98.63 3.25 -34.03
C ARG A 608 99.77 4.26 -34.16
N GLN A 609 99.53 5.41 -34.82
CA GLN A 609 100.54 6.47 -34.92
C GLN A 609 100.79 7.15 -33.57
N GLU A 610 99.74 7.38 -32.79
CA GLU A 610 99.83 8.03 -31.47
C GLU A 610 100.68 7.20 -30.48
N GLU A 611 100.48 5.88 -30.44
CA GLU A 611 101.25 4.99 -29.55
C GLU A 611 102.76 4.96 -29.90
N MET A 612 103.09 5.02 -31.19
CA MET A 612 104.48 5.06 -31.66
C MET A 612 105.18 6.38 -31.28
N LEU A 613 104.47 7.50 -31.39
CA LEU A 613 104.98 8.82 -30.98
C LEU A 613 105.25 8.89 -29.47
N ARG A 614 104.37 8.30 -28.65
CA ARG A 614 104.52 8.26 -27.19
C ARG A 614 105.79 7.52 -26.75
N GLN A 615 106.14 6.42 -27.42
CA GLN A 615 107.39 5.69 -27.13
C GLN A 615 108.63 6.53 -27.46
N ASN A 616 108.62 7.23 -28.60
CA ASN A 616 109.72 8.11 -29.00
C ASN A 616 109.92 9.29 -28.02
N GLU A 617 108.84 9.86 -27.49
CA GLU A 617 108.90 10.96 -26.52
C GLU A 617 109.60 10.55 -25.22
N VAL A 618 109.32 9.33 -24.72
CA VAL A 618 109.96 8.80 -23.49
C VAL A 618 111.47 8.62 -23.68
N GLU A 619 111.90 8.08 -24.83
CA GLU A 619 113.32 7.88 -25.11
C GLU A 619 114.08 9.22 -25.27
N LEU A 620 113.46 10.19 -25.95
CA LEU A 620 114.06 11.50 -26.19
C LEU A 620 114.25 12.29 -24.88
N ASN A 621 113.25 12.27 -23.99
CA ASN A 621 113.34 12.95 -22.70
C ASN A 621 114.45 12.38 -21.79
N LYS A 622 114.71 11.07 -21.86
CA LYS A 622 115.83 10.45 -21.14
C LYS A 622 117.18 11.00 -21.63
N LYS A 623 117.40 11.03 -22.96
CA LYS A 623 118.64 11.56 -23.57
C LYS A 623 118.86 13.04 -23.26
N LEU A 624 117.78 13.84 -23.25
CA LEU A 624 117.88 15.28 -22.96
C LEU A 624 118.33 15.55 -21.51
N ARG A 625 117.87 14.73 -20.55
CA ARG A 625 118.25 14.88 -19.13
C ARG A 625 119.73 14.62 -18.91
N GLU A 626 120.26 13.56 -19.52
CA GLU A 626 121.67 13.18 -19.42
C GLU A 626 122.59 14.29 -19.95
N ALA A 627 122.29 14.85 -21.13
CA ALA A 627 123.09 15.94 -21.72
C ALA A 627 123.09 17.23 -20.87
N LYS A 628 122.00 17.53 -20.15
CA LYS A 628 121.86 18.75 -19.36
C LYS A 628 122.68 18.70 -18.06
N GLU A 629 122.87 17.53 -17.48
CA GLU A 629 123.69 17.35 -16.28
C GLU A 629 125.18 17.52 -16.61
N ASP A 630 125.65 16.99 -17.74
CA ASP A 630 127.04 17.11 -18.19
C ASP A 630 127.47 18.56 -18.42
N ILE A 631 126.65 19.36 -19.11
CA ILE A 631 126.95 20.78 -19.39
C ILE A 631 127.07 21.59 -18.09
N LYS A 632 126.24 21.31 -17.09
CA LYS A 632 126.24 22.04 -15.82
C LYS A 632 127.51 21.81 -15.00
N ALA A 633 128.11 20.63 -15.11
CA ALA A 633 129.37 20.32 -14.44
C ALA A 633 130.54 21.15 -15.00
N GLN A 634 130.64 21.26 -16.33
CA GLN A 634 131.72 22.00 -17.00
C GLN A 634 131.73 23.49 -16.67
N PHE A 635 130.57 24.14 -16.63
CA PHE A 635 130.48 25.58 -16.30
C PHE A 635 131.06 25.93 -14.92
N LYS A 636 130.85 25.05 -13.93
CA LYS A 636 131.32 25.28 -12.55
C LYS A 636 132.84 25.23 -12.40
N GLU A 637 133.52 24.55 -13.31
CA GLU A 637 134.97 24.37 -13.27
C GLU A 637 135.68 25.60 -13.83
N ILE A 638 135.22 26.10 -14.97
CA ILE A 638 135.74 27.31 -15.63
C ILE A 638 135.66 28.54 -14.70
N GLU A 639 134.54 28.70 -13.98
CA GLU A 639 134.33 29.86 -13.11
C GLU A 639 135.29 29.91 -11.91
N ARG A 640 135.69 28.74 -11.38
CA ARG A 640 136.67 28.69 -10.26
C ARG A 640 138.07 29.08 -10.68
N GLU A 641 138.49 28.69 -11.88
CA GLU A 641 139.83 29.07 -12.38
C GLU A 641 139.94 30.58 -12.56
N LYS A 642 138.92 31.22 -13.15
CA LYS A 642 138.93 32.67 -13.41
C LYS A 642 139.12 33.50 -12.12
N ILE A 643 138.34 33.21 -11.08
CA ILE A 643 138.39 33.94 -9.80
C ILE A 643 139.77 33.82 -9.13
N ARG A 644 140.44 32.67 -9.27
CA ARG A 644 141.75 32.44 -8.66
C ARG A 644 142.84 33.31 -9.30
N THR A 645 142.81 33.45 -10.61
CA THR A 645 143.77 34.25 -11.38
C THR A 645 143.65 35.74 -11.06
N GLU A 646 142.43 36.29 -11.07
CA GLU A 646 142.21 37.72 -10.77
C GLU A 646 142.71 38.11 -9.37
N LYS A 647 142.45 37.28 -8.34
CA LYS A 647 142.92 37.56 -6.96
C LYS A 647 144.44 37.60 -6.83
N THR A 648 145.16 36.86 -7.67
CA THR A 648 146.62 36.84 -7.63
C THR A 648 147.19 38.11 -8.22
N LEU A 649 146.62 38.61 -9.32
CA LEU A 649 147.04 39.86 -9.96
C LEU A 649 146.79 41.09 -9.08
N GLU A 650 145.70 41.09 -8.29
CA GLU A 650 145.34 42.21 -7.41
C GLU A 650 146.36 42.45 -6.27
N GLY A 651 147.08 41.40 -5.85
CA GLY A 651 148.01 41.47 -4.71
C GLY A 651 149.43 41.93 -5.04
N PHE A 652 149.76 42.21 -6.30
CA PHE A 652 151.10 42.69 -6.67
C PHE A 652 151.30 44.15 -6.25
N LEU A 653 152.52 44.47 -5.78
CA LEU A 653 152.92 45.81 -5.34
C LEU A 653 153.20 46.78 -6.50
N ASP A 654 153.58 46.25 -7.66
CA ASP A 654 153.75 47.04 -8.88
C ASP A 654 152.39 47.30 -9.53
N ALA A 655 152.22 48.47 -10.14
CA ALA A 655 151.02 48.78 -10.92
C ALA A 655 150.90 47.83 -12.12
N ILE A 656 149.88 46.97 -12.10
CA ILE A 656 149.56 46.04 -13.18
C ILE A 656 148.28 46.50 -13.86
N ILE A 657 148.41 46.73 -15.16
CA ILE A 657 147.31 47.10 -16.03
C ILE A 657 147.29 46.09 -17.17
N THR A 658 146.16 45.43 -17.37
CA THR A 658 145.95 44.58 -18.54
C THR A 658 144.93 45.27 -19.43
N THR A 659 145.28 45.45 -20.69
CA THR A 659 144.36 45.94 -21.71
C THR A 659 144.01 44.83 -22.68
N ASP A 660 142.87 44.98 -23.36
CA ASP A 660 142.64 44.24 -24.59
C ASP A 660 143.45 44.83 -25.77
N GLN A 661 143.20 44.27 -26.96
CA GLN A 661 143.92 44.58 -28.20
C GLN A 661 143.72 46.03 -28.65
N ASP A 662 142.61 46.66 -28.25
CA ASP A 662 142.28 48.04 -28.61
C ASP A 662 142.75 49.04 -27.53
N GLY A 663 143.48 48.55 -26.52
CA GLY A 663 144.01 49.37 -25.43
C GLY A 663 142.96 49.71 -24.37
N ILE A 664 141.84 48.98 -24.30
CA ILE A 664 140.83 49.17 -23.25
C ILE A 664 141.24 48.38 -22.00
N VAL A 665 141.23 49.03 -20.85
CA VAL A 665 141.69 48.45 -19.58
C VAL A 665 140.70 47.38 -19.10
N GLN A 666 141.14 46.13 -19.07
CA GLN A 666 140.38 44.95 -18.62
C GLN A 666 140.70 44.59 -17.17
N PHE A 667 141.90 44.91 -16.71
CA PHE A 667 142.31 44.71 -15.34
C PHE A 667 143.20 45.87 -14.88
N TYR A 668 142.98 46.29 -13.64
CA TYR A 668 143.67 47.40 -13.01
C TYR A 668 143.78 47.07 -11.54
N ASN A 669 145.00 46.86 -11.03
CA ASN A 669 145.20 46.50 -9.63
C ASN A 669 145.26 47.74 -8.73
N HIS A 670 145.12 47.50 -7.44
CA HIS A 670 145.20 48.55 -6.42
C HIS A 670 146.48 49.40 -6.50
N ALA A 671 147.63 48.79 -6.80
CA ALA A 671 148.88 49.54 -6.98
C ALA A 671 148.83 50.52 -8.17
N ALA A 672 148.09 50.20 -9.24
CA ALA A 672 147.86 51.13 -10.33
C ALA A 672 146.92 52.28 -9.94
N GLU A 673 145.88 52.02 -9.14
CA GLU A 673 145.01 53.07 -8.58
C GLU A 673 145.79 54.08 -7.76
N GLU A 674 146.66 53.60 -6.86
CA GLU A 674 147.51 54.47 -6.05
C GLU A 674 148.50 55.25 -6.90
N LEU A 675 149.08 54.62 -7.92
CA LEU A 675 150.11 55.24 -8.77
C LEU A 675 149.54 56.38 -9.62
N PHE A 676 148.44 56.14 -10.33
CA PHE A 676 147.84 57.11 -11.26
C PHE A 676 146.74 57.97 -10.61
N GLY A 677 146.26 57.61 -9.43
CA GLY A 677 145.22 58.33 -8.69
C GLY A 677 143.82 58.21 -9.30
N ILE A 678 143.56 57.20 -10.14
CA ILE A 678 142.25 56.92 -10.74
C ILE A 678 141.77 55.56 -10.23
N SER A 679 140.50 55.47 -9.81
CA SER A 679 139.97 54.20 -9.32
C SER A 679 139.74 53.20 -10.45
N LYS A 680 139.83 51.92 -10.11
CA LYS A 680 139.59 50.76 -10.97
C LYS A 680 138.21 50.84 -11.62
N ASP A 681 137.18 51.22 -10.87
CA ASP A 681 135.82 51.36 -11.39
C ASP A 681 135.68 52.47 -12.44
N GLU A 682 136.52 53.51 -12.37
CA GLU A 682 136.52 54.60 -13.36
C GLU A 682 137.29 54.24 -14.63
N ILE A 683 138.37 53.45 -14.51
CA ILE A 683 139.25 53.14 -15.65
C ILE A 683 138.92 51.81 -16.35
N LEU A 684 138.31 50.83 -15.68
CA LEU A 684 137.92 49.57 -16.31
C LEU A 684 136.92 49.81 -17.45
N GLY A 685 137.19 49.20 -18.61
CA GLY A 685 136.41 49.40 -19.83
C GLY A 685 136.68 50.73 -20.55
N GLN A 686 137.56 51.58 -20.02
CA GLN A 686 138.02 52.80 -20.69
C GLN A 686 139.36 52.59 -21.39
N SER A 687 139.66 53.46 -22.36
CA SER A 687 140.95 53.43 -23.04
C SER A 687 142.08 53.84 -22.10
N ILE A 688 143.16 53.06 -22.09
CA ILE A 688 144.35 53.32 -21.26
C ILE A 688 145.00 54.68 -21.55
N ARG A 689 144.71 55.27 -22.72
CA ARG A 689 145.17 56.60 -23.13
C ARG A 689 144.76 57.69 -22.14
N ILE A 690 143.69 57.51 -21.37
CA ILE A 690 143.26 58.48 -20.35
C ILE A 690 144.33 58.67 -19.26
N LEU A 691 145.14 57.65 -18.99
CA LEU A 691 146.22 57.70 -17.99
C LEU A 691 147.41 58.55 -18.43
N PHE A 692 147.48 58.93 -19.71
CA PHE A 692 148.60 59.66 -20.29
C PHE A 692 148.11 60.95 -20.97
N PRO A 693 148.83 62.09 -20.81
CA PRO A 693 148.46 63.33 -21.49
C PRO A 693 148.40 63.18 -23.03
N PRO A 694 147.52 63.92 -23.74
CA PRO A 694 147.42 63.83 -25.20
C PRO A 694 148.72 64.15 -25.95
N GLU A 695 149.55 65.05 -25.39
CA GLU A 695 150.85 65.37 -25.99
C GLU A 695 151.96 64.39 -25.61
N ALA A 696 151.77 63.48 -24.65
CA ALA A 696 152.81 62.56 -24.18
C ALA A 696 153.34 61.64 -25.30
N SER A 697 152.51 61.33 -26.30
CA SER A 697 152.90 60.58 -27.49
C SER A 697 153.94 61.29 -28.37
N ASN A 698 154.10 62.61 -28.23
CA ASN A 698 155.05 63.39 -29.03
C ASN A 698 156.42 63.54 -28.36
N PHE A 699 156.51 63.28 -27.04
CA PHE A 699 157.74 63.49 -26.27
C PHE A 699 158.55 62.19 -26.06
N ASP A 700 157.94 60.99 -26.19
CA ASP A 700 158.65 59.70 -26.12
C ASP A 700 158.08 58.65 -27.09
N GLU A 701 158.95 58.07 -27.93
CA GLU A 701 158.59 57.08 -28.96
C GLU A 701 158.06 55.76 -28.38
N PHE A 702 158.46 55.38 -27.16
CA PHE A 702 158.00 54.15 -26.50
C PHE A 702 156.50 54.22 -26.18
N LEU A 703 156.05 55.30 -25.53
CA LEU A 703 154.64 55.56 -25.24
C LEU A 703 153.82 55.71 -26.53
N ALA A 704 154.38 56.37 -27.54
CA ALA A 704 153.72 56.51 -28.84
C ALA A 704 153.45 55.16 -29.51
N SER A 705 154.40 54.21 -29.41
CA SER A 705 154.27 52.87 -29.98
C SER A 705 153.21 52.01 -29.27
N TYR A 706 152.97 52.25 -27.97
CA TYR A 706 151.99 51.50 -27.19
C TYR A 706 150.57 52.10 -27.28
N LEU A 707 150.45 53.42 -27.31
CA LEU A 707 149.16 54.12 -27.34
C LEU A 707 148.54 54.23 -28.74
N ASP A 708 149.30 53.89 -29.80
CA ASP A 708 148.82 53.84 -31.19
C ASP A 708 148.63 52.38 -31.63
N PRO A 709 147.38 51.90 -31.81
CA PRO A 709 147.10 50.51 -32.15
C PRO A 709 147.65 50.08 -33.53
N ASN A 710 148.04 51.03 -34.39
CA ASN A 710 148.65 50.72 -35.69
C ASN A 710 150.17 50.58 -35.64
N LYS A 711 150.80 50.84 -34.49
CA LYS A 711 152.23 50.62 -34.29
C LYS A 711 152.45 49.39 -33.43
N GLN A 712 153.54 48.68 -33.71
CA GLN A 712 153.90 47.51 -32.94
C GLN A 712 154.51 47.99 -31.61
N ALA A 713 153.80 47.76 -30.51
CA ALA A 713 154.26 48.13 -29.18
C ALA A 713 155.61 47.46 -28.87
N ILE A 714 156.52 48.20 -28.25
CA ILE A 714 157.82 47.67 -27.84
C ILE A 714 157.62 46.92 -26.52
N ILE A 715 157.51 45.59 -26.61
CA ILE A 715 157.26 44.69 -25.48
C ILE A 715 158.59 44.18 -24.92
N GLY A 716 158.70 44.10 -23.60
CA GLY A 716 159.82 43.47 -22.87
C GLY A 716 160.93 44.42 -22.41
N GLU A 717 160.98 45.66 -22.91
CA GLU A 717 161.95 46.66 -22.44
C GLU A 717 161.40 47.51 -21.29
N ARG A 718 162.26 47.82 -20.30
CA ARG A 718 161.97 48.77 -19.23
C ARG A 718 162.39 50.17 -19.65
N ARG A 719 161.44 51.08 -19.74
CA ARG A 719 161.67 52.48 -20.13
C ARG A 719 161.24 53.42 -19.01
N GLU A 720 162.11 54.35 -18.66
CA GLU A 720 161.78 55.41 -17.72
C GLU A 720 161.07 56.53 -18.49
N ILE A 721 159.80 56.74 -18.17
CA ILE A 721 158.92 57.72 -18.78
C ILE A 721 158.50 58.75 -17.74
N THR A 722 158.58 60.03 -18.09
CA THR A 722 158.04 61.10 -17.27
C THR A 722 156.59 61.35 -17.68
N ILE A 723 155.66 61.22 -16.73
CA ILE A 723 154.25 61.55 -16.95
C ILE A 723 153.84 62.66 -16.00
N THR A 724 152.99 63.57 -16.46
CA THR A 724 152.35 64.56 -15.61
C THR A 724 151.04 63.98 -15.10
N LYS A 725 150.87 63.90 -13.79
CA LYS A 725 149.62 63.49 -13.16
C LYS A 725 148.52 64.50 -13.44
N LYS A 726 147.27 64.08 -13.22
CA LYS A 726 146.06 64.91 -13.38
C LYS A 726 146.05 66.15 -12.46
N ASP A 727 146.78 66.13 -11.35
CA ASP A 727 146.97 67.26 -10.42
C ASP A 727 148.08 68.24 -10.85
N GLY A 728 148.82 67.91 -11.90
CA GLY A 728 149.84 68.77 -12.53
C GLY A 728 151.28 68.45 -12.13
N ASP A 729 151.52 67.49 -11.24
CA ASP A 729 152.87 67.09 -10.83
C ASP A 729 153.52 66.12 -11.83
N GLU A 730 154.78 66.34 -12.20
CA GLU A 730 155.56 65.41 -13.03
C GLU A 730 156.16 64.27 -12.19
N ILE A 731 155.90 63.02 -12.58
CA ILE A 731 156.46 61.80 -12.00
C ILE A 731 157.21 60.98 -13.05
N ASN A 732 158.38 60.47 -12.69
CA ASN A 732 159.13 59.50 -13.51
C ASN A 732 158.72 58.07 -13.12
N LEU A 733 158.29 57.29 -14.10
CA LEU A 733 157.88 55.89 -13.95
C LEU A 733 158.76 54.99 -14.79
N LEU A 734 159.17 53.85 -14.24
CA LEU A 734 159.80 52.78 -15.02
C LEU A 734 158.72 51.82 -15.50
N MET A 735 158.34 51.87 -16.77
CA MET A 735 157.28 51.06 -17.35
C MET A 735 157.86 49.83 -18.08
N LEU A 736 157.19 48.68 -17.93
CA LEU A 736 157.42 47.46 -18.70
C LEU A 736 156.11 47.02 -19.35
N LEU A 737 156.12 46.84 -20.66
CA LEU A 737 155.03 46.18 -21.39
C LEU A 737 155.38 44.71 -21.52
N THR A 738 154.51 43.83 -21.04
CA THR A 738 154.69 42.36 -21.06
C THR A 738 153.77 41.68 -22.05
#